data_AF-A0A7V3CYB1-F1
#
_entry.id   AF-A0A7V3CYB1-F1
#
_cell.length_a   1.000
_cell.length_b   1.000
_cell.length_c   1.000
_cell.angle_alpha   90.00
_cell.angle_beta   90.00
_cell.angle_gamma   90.00
#
_symmetry.space_group_name_H-M   'P 1'
#
loop_
_entity.id
_entity.type
_entity.pdbx_description
1 polymer ?
#
loop_
_entity_poly.entity_id
_entity_poly.type
_entity_poly.pdbx_seq_one_letter_code
_entity_poly.pdbx_strand_id
1 'polypeptide(L)'
;HPNGTPIYSARIIPFRGSWVEFATDINNVMYVYIDRRKKFPATTLLRAIGYETDESILRLFDLIEEVAVKHLDVDKHVGRIVASDVIDTQTGEIHATRDQELTEEIIDNIKASSVQKIQILSLENSVDQDLIINTLKKDTSTSKEEALYAIYRQLRSGEAPDMETAVGLLEKMFFNDKRYDLGEVGRFRMNDKLGLNVDINNRVLTPEDIIAIMKNIIQLKNGNVPVDDIDHLGNRRVRTVGEQLQSQYNVGLARMARTIKERMNMRDNENMQPQDLVNARTISSVINAFFGTNQLSQFMDQTNPLAELTHKRRISALGPGGLTRERAGFEVRDVHHSHYGRLCPIETPEGPNIGLISSLTIYARVNNYGFLETPYRKVKDGRVTNSIDYLSADQEDEFIIAQSNVPIDEQGRFVEERVKCRERGEFPVVHPENIHYMDVAPAQIVSVAAAMIPFLEHDDANRALMGSNMQRQAVPILVPESPIVGTGMEAKTARDSRAVIIAEDNGIVEYADSKRIIVKYDIDEDDPSTLVSFDDERRVEYVLTKFAGTNQETCFNQKPIVVSGQKVKKGEVLADGPAIDKGELALGRNVSVAFMPWRGYNFEDAIILSERLVANDVFTSIHIEEFELQVRETKRGEEELTRDIPNVSEEATKDLDEFGIIREGAEVKEGDILIGKITPKGETDPTPEEKLLKAIFGDKAGDVKDA
;
A
#
# COMPACT_ATOMS: atom_id res chain seq x y z
N HIS A 1 21.52 -21.19 9.26
CA HIS A 1 22.97 -20.96 9.05
C HIS A 1 23.50 -21.96 8.00
N PRO A 2 24.58 -21.67 7.24
CA PRO A 2 25.10 -22.58 6.21
C PRO A 2 25.46 -24.01 6.67
N ASN A 3 25.58 -24.24 7.97
CA ASN A 3 25.78 -25.56 8.58
C ASN A 3 24.45 -26.32 8.85
N GLY A 4 23.31 -25.78 8.42
CA GLY A 4 21.99 -26.37 8.64
C GLY A 4 21.32 -26.01 9.96
N THR A 5 22.01 -25.35 10.91
CA THR A 5 21.40 -24.94 12.18
C THR A 5 20.37 -23.82 11.95
N PRO A 6 19.11 -23.98 12.39
CA PRO A 6 18.12 -22.92 12.30
C PRO A 6 18.51 -21.75 13.20
N ILE A 7 18.32 -20.54 12.70
CA ILE A 7 18.52 -19.29 13.45
C ILE A 7 17.16 -18.63 13.56
N TYR A 8 16.77 -18.27 14.77
CA TYR A 8 15.54 -17.55 15.03
C TYR A 8 15.85 -16.08 15.28
N SER A 9 15.01 -15.19 14.76
CA SER A 9 15.08 -13.78 15.09
C SER A 9 13.70 -13.14 15.20
N ALA A 10 13.59 -12.14 16.07
CA ALA A 10 12.45 -11.24 16.14
C ALA A 10 12.91 -9.83 15.78
N ARG A 11 12.20 -9.20 14.84
CA ARG A 11 12.55 -7.87 14.33
C ARG A 11 11.44 -6.87 14.62
N ILE A 12 11.82 -5.78 15.27
CA ILE A 12 10.96 -4.64 15.57
C ILE A 12 11.14 -3.60 14.47
N ILE A 13 10.06 -3.32 13.74
CA ILE A 13 10.03 -2.33 12.66
C ILE A 13 9.16 -1.15 13.11
N PRO A 14 9.76 -0.04 13.57
CA PRO A 14 8.99 1.12 13.97
C PRO A 14 8.44 1.87 12.76
N PHE A 15 7.37 2.64 12.97
CA PHE A 15 6.90 3.63 12.00
C PHE A 15 7.96 4.71 11.75
N ARG A 16 8.65 5.14 12.81
CA ARG A 16 9.80 6.06 12.76
C ARG A 16 10.79 5.68 13.86
N GLY A 17 12.06 5.49 13.51
CA GLY A 17 13.11 5.18 14.48
C GLY A 17 14.11 4.14 13.97
N SER A 18 15.03 3.73 14.84
CA SER A 18 16.01 2.67 14.54
C SER A 18 15.35 1.28 14.59
N TRP A 19 15.78 0.39 13.71
CA TRP A 19 15.30 -0.99 13.72
C TRP A 19 16.05 -1.79 14.78
N VAL A 20 15.32 -2.64 15.51
CA VAL A 20 15.89 -3.52 16.53
C VAL A 20 15.61 -4.96 16.15
N GLU A 21 16.62 -5.81 16.21
CA GLU A 21 16.50 -7.23 15.91
C GLU A 21 17.18 -8.06 16.99
N PHE A 22 16.43 -8.98 17.59
CA PHE A 22 16.94 -9.97 18.54
C PHE A 22 17.13 -11.26 17.76
N ALA A 23 18.34 -11.81 17.71
CA ALA A 23 18.63 -13.01 16.93
C ALA A 23 19.52 -13.99 17.70
N THR A 24 19.26 -15.28 17.52
CA THR A 24 20.08 -16.36 18.08
C THR A 24 21.24 -16.70 17.15
N ASP A 25 22.41 -17.01 17.70
CA ASP A 25 23.56 -17.50 16.95
C ASP A 25 23.69 -19.03 17.03
N ILE A 26 24.58 -19.62 16.22
CA ILE A 26 24.89 -21.06 16.20
C ILE A 26 25.38 -21.62 17.54
N ASN A 27 25.91 -20.75 18.41
CA ASN A 27 26.40 -21.10 19.75
C ASN A 27 25.33 -20.93 20.83
N ASN A 28 24.05 -20.83 20.47
CA ASN A 28 22.95 -20.55 21.40
C ASN A 28 23.19 -19.27 22.21
N VAL A 29 23.61 -18.19 21.55
CA VAL A 29 23.75 -16.86 22.17
C VAL A 29 22.74 -15.91 21.53
N MET A 30 22.02 -15.13 22.33
CA MET A 30 21.09 -14.12 21.86
C MET A 30 21.79 -12.76 21.74
N TYR A 31 21.76 -12.19 20.55
CA TYR A 31 22.31 -10.86 20.26
C TYR A 31 21.20 -9.88 19.90
N VAL A 32 21.41 -8.62 20.26
CA VAL A 32 20.64 -7.48 19.78
C VAL A 32 21.40 -6.79 18.68
N TYR A 33 20.73 -6.57 17.56
CA TYR A 33 21.21 -5.83 16.41
C TYR A 33 20.43 -4.53 16.30
N ILE A 34 21.15 -3.41 16.19
CA ILE A 34 20.56 -2.10 15.92
C ILE A 34 20.94 -1.68 14.50
N ASP A 35 19.93 -1.31 13.71
CA ASP A 35 20.05 -0.90 12.29
C ASP A 35 20.89 -1.87 11.44
N ARG A 36 20.79 -3.19 11.74
CA ARG A 36 21.47 -4.30 11.04
C ARG A 36 23.00 -4.23 10.97
N ARG A 37 23.65 -3.41 11.79
CA ARG A 37 25.12 -3.24 11.73
C ARG A 37 25.83 -3.66 13.00
N LYS A 38 25.30 -3.25 14.14
CA LYS A 38 26.02 -3.28 15.41
C LYS A 38 25.32 -4.24 16.33
N LYS A 39 26.06 -5.27 16.78
CA LYS A 39 25.54 -6.32 17.66
C LYS A 39 26.20 -6.31 19.03
N PHE A 40 25.44 -6.63 20.06
CA PHE A 40 25.89 -6.87 21.42
C PHE A 40 24.97 -7.89 22.10
N PRO A 41 25.40 -8.58 23.17
CA PRO A 41 24.57 -9.56 23.87
C PRO A 41 23.26 -8.94 24.38
N ALA A 42 22.16 -9.69 24.30
CA ALA A 42 20.85 -9.18 24.71
C ALA A 42 20.77 -8.85 26.22
N THR A 43 21.55 -9.54 27.05
CA THR A 43 21.67 -9.28 28.49
C THR A 43 22.30 -7.93 28.79
N THR A 44 23.23 -7.44 27.95
CA THR A 44 23.81 -6.10 28.06
C THR A 44 22.71 -5.03 27.93
N LEU A 45 21.71 -5.24 27.06
CA LEU A 45 20.56 -4.34 26.94
C LEU A 45 19.70 -4.35 28.21
N LEU A 46 19.42 -5.53 28.77
CA LEU A 46 18.64 -5.67 30.00
C LEU A 46 19.30 -4.95 31.18
N ARG A 47 20.64 -5.07 31.33
CA ARG A 47 21.41 -4.33 32.33
C ARG A 47 21.29 -2.83 32.15
N ALA A 48 21.40 -2.34 30.92
CA ALA A 48 21.28 -0.91 30.61
C ALA A 48 19.88 -0.33 30.94
N ILE A 49 18.83 -1.14 30.83
CA ILE A 49 17.43 -0.75 31.09
C ILE A 49 17.07 -0.80 32.58
N GLY A 50 17.83 -1.54 33.40
CA GLY A 50 17.68 -1.54 34.87
C GLY A 50 17.74 -2.92 35.55
N TYR A 51 17.97 -4.00 34.80
CA TYR A 51 18.14 -5.35 35.36
C TYR A 51 19.62 -5.64 35.57
N GLU A 52 20.17 -5.08 36.64
CA GLU A 52 21.62 -4.94 36.82
C GLU A 52 22.32 -6.27 37.13
N THR A 53 21.70 -7.14 37.94
CA THR A 53 22.32 -8.39 38.40
C THR A 53 21.89 -9.58 37.55
N ASP A 54 22.78 -10.56 37.42
CA ASP A 54 22.50 -11.82 36.72
C ASP A 54 21.30 -12.55 37.34
N GLU A 55 21.16 -12.50 38.67
CA GLU A 55 19.98 -13.00 39.38
C GLU A 55 18.69 -12.32 38.90
N SER A 56 18.69 -10.99 38.74
CA SER A 56 17.52 -10.26 38.26
C SER A 56 17.13 -10.68 36.83
N ILE A 57 18.12 -10.91 35.96
CA ILE A 57 17.90 -11.37 34.59
C ILE A 57 17.38 -12.80 34.57
N LEU A 58 17.97 -13.71 35.36
CA LEU A 58 17.55 -15.11 35.43
C LEU A 58 16.12 -15.25 35.98
N ARG A 59 15.73 -14.40 36.95
CA ARG A 59 14.34 -14.34 37.46
C ARG A 59 13.34 -13.90 36.39
N LEU A 60 13.71 -12.99 35.48
CA LEU A 60 12.80 -12.55 34.42
C LEU A 60 12.35 -13.69 33.52
N PHE A 61 13.20 -14.70 33.32
CA PHE A 61 12.94 -15.86 32.47
C PHE A 61 12.51 -17.10 33.25
N ASP A 62 12.12 -16.95 34.52
CA ASP A 62 11.63 -18.04 35.36
C ASP A 62 12.64 -19.21 35.50
N LEU A 63 13.95 -18.89 35.42
CA LEU A 63 15.03 -19.89 35.42
C LEU A 63 15.54 -20.25 36.81
N ILE A 64 15.07 -19.57 37.87
CA ILE A 64 15.50 -19.79 39.25
C ILE A 64 14.42 -20.56 40.03
N GLU A 65 14.84 -21.64 40.66
CA GLU A 65 14.08 -22.34 41.70
C GLU A 65 14.63 -21.97 43.08
N GLU A 66 13.78 -21.48 43.97
CA GLU A 66 14.13 -21.29 45.39
C GLU A 66 13.89 -22.58 46.17
N VAL A 67 14.97 -23.18 46.68
CA VAL A 67 14.90 -24.36 47.53
C VAL A 67 15.29 -23.99 48.96
N ALA A 68 14.39 -24.23 49.91
CA ALA A 68 14.73 -24.09 51.32
C ALA A 68 15.76 -25.17 51.70
N VAL A 69 16.77 -24.81 52.50
CA VAL A 69 17.87 -25.74 52.85
C VAL A 69 17.35 -27.02 53.54
N LYS A 70 16.20 -26.95 54.21
CA LYS A 70 15.49 -28.10 54.80
C LYS A 70 14.99 -29.13 53.79
N HIS A 71 14.77 -28.72 52.55
CA HIS A 71 14.31 -29.56 51.44
C HIS A 71 15.43 -29.86 50.44
N LEU A 72 16.67 -29.48 50.77
CA LEU A 72 17.84 -29.76 49.96
C LEU A 72 18.22 -31.23 50.11
N ASP A 73 17.90 -32.04 49.12
CA ASP A 73 18.14 -33.48 49.13
C ASP A 73 19.30 -33.85 48.21
N VAL A 74 20.25 -34.67 48.70
CA VAL A 74 21.49 -34.99 47.98
C VAL A 74 21.15 -35.72 46.67
N ASP A 75 20.27 -36.71 46.73
CA ASP A 75 19.87 -37.53 45.58
C ASP A 75 19.17 -36.74 44.45
N LYS A 76 18.59 -35.58 44.74
CA LYS A 76 17.82 -34.78 43.78
C LYS A 76 18.53 -33.52 43.30
N HIS A 77 19.50 -33.03 44.05
CA HIS A 77 20.10 -31.72 43.81
C HIS A 77 21.59 -31.77 43.46
N VAL A 78 22.25 -32.93 43.60
CA VAL A 78 23.60 -33.14 43.07
C VAL A 78 23.59 -32.96 41.54
N GLY A 79 24.56 -32.22 41.02
CA GLY A 79 24.68 -31.91 39.61
C GLY A 79 23.89 -30.69 39.14
N ARG A 80 23.10 -30.07 40.02
CA ARG A 80 22.40 -28.81 39.71
C ARG A 80 23.33 -27.62 39.86
N ILE A 81 23.11 -26.58 39.07
CA ILE A 81 23.96 -25.38 39.05
C ILE A 81 23.35 -24.30 39.94
N VAL A 82 24.19 -23.63 40.73
CA VAL A 82 23.80 -22.54 41.63
C VAL A 82 23.61 -21.23 40.83
N ALA A 83 22.46 -20.57 41.01
CA ALA A 83 22.09 -19.36 40.27
C ALA A 83 22.69 -18.06 40.84
N SER A 84 23.02 -18.04 42.13
CA SER A 84 23.58 -16.89 42.85
C SER A 84 24.60 -17.33 43.91
N ASP A 85 25.57 -16.47 44.26
CA ASP A 85 26.53 -16.79 45.32
C ASP A 85 25.81 -17.14 46.64
N VAL A 86 26.14 -18.28 47.24
CA VAL A 86 25.57 -18.72 48.52
C VAL A 86 26.51 -18.26 49.63
N ILE A 87 26.16 -17.14 50.25
CA ILE A 87 26.96 -16.50 51.29
C ILE A 87 26.27 -16.70 52.65
N ASP A 88 27.01 -17.20 53.64
CA ASP A 88 26.56 -17.19 55.02
C ASP A 88 26.76 -15.78 55.60
N THR A 89 25.65 -15.10 55.88
CA THR A 89 25.65 -13.72 56.41
C THR A 89 26.23 -13.59 57.83
N GLN A 90 26.37 -14.69 58.58
CA GLN A 90 26.94 -14.69 59.93
C GLN A 90 28.46 -14.89 59.91
N THR A 91 28.98 -15.72 59.01
CA THR A 91 30.42 -16.03 58.92
C THR A 91 31.12 -15.22 57.83
N GLY A 92 30.39 -14.72 56.84
CA GLY A 92 30.92 -14.09 55.64
C GLY A 92 31.56 -15.09 54.65
N GLU A 93 31.45 -16.39 54.90
CA GLU A 93 31.98 -17.43 54.03
C GLU A 93 31.05 -17.69 52.83
N ILE A 94 31.67 -17.88 51.65
CA ILE A 94 30.97 -18.21 50.41
C ILE A 94 31.03 -19.74 50.26
N HIS A 95 29.88 -20.41 50.40
CA HIS A 95 29.79 -21.87 50.33
C HIS A 95 29.70 -22.40 48.90
N ALA A 96 29.15 -21.61 47.98
CA ALA A 96 29.12 -21.91 46.55
C ALA A 96 29.14 -20.60 45.76
N THR A 97 29.95 -20.54 44.71
CA THR A 97 29.93 -19.43 43.76
C THR A 97 28.90 -19.68 42.67
N ARG A 98 28.40 -18.62 42.04
CA ARG A 98 27.56 -18.67 40.85
C ARG A 98 28.17 -19.56 39.76
N ASP A 99 27.31 -20.27 39.03
CA ASP A 99 27.64 -21.24 37.96
C ASP A 99 28.42 -22.48 38.45
N GLN A 100 28.57 -22.67 39.77
CA GLN A 100 29.16 -23.87 40.34
C GLN A 100 28.13 -25.00 40.43
N GLU A 101 28.56 -26.21 40.10
CA GLU A 101 27.77 -27.42 40.23
C GLU A 101 27.72 -27.86 41.70
N LEU A 102 26.53 -28.20 42.19
CA LEU A 102 26.32 -28.72 43.54
C LEU A 102 26.90 -30.13 43.65
N THR A 103 28.02 -30.27 44.36
CA THR A 103 28.57 -31.55 44.79
C THR A 103 28.00 -31.95 46.15
N GLU A 104 28.10 -33.23 46.51
CA GLU A 104 27.67 -33.74 47.82
C GLU A 104 28.31 -32.94 48.98
N GLU A 105 29.60 -32.63 48.87
CA GLU A 105 30.32 -31.81 49.87
C GLU A 105 29.76 -30.39 50.00
N ILE A 106 29.41 -29.74 48.88
CA ILE A 106 28.84 -28.38 48.90
C ILE A 106 27.45 -28.39 49.54
N ILE A 107 26.63 -29.40 49.23
CA ILE A 107 25.29 -29.56 49.79
C ILE A 107 25.35 -29.75 51.32
N ASP A 108 26.28 -30.57 51.80
CA ASP A 108 26.43 -30.81 53.24
C ASP A 108 26.97 -29.57 53.97
N ASN A 109 27.89 -28.83 53.36
CA ASN A 109 28.38 -27.54 53.90
C ASN A 109 27.26 -26.50 53.97
N ILE A 110 26.37 -26.44 52.98
CA ILE A 110 25.20 -25.54 52.98
C ILE A 110 24.18 -25.96 54.04
N LYS A 111 23.98 -27.26 54.29
CA LYS A 111 23.11 -27.76 55.36
C LYS A 111 23.63 -27.44 56.76
N ALA A 112 24.95 -27.39 56.91
CA ALA A 112 25.62 -27.08 58.18
C ALA A 112 25.71 -25.57 58.46
N SER A 113 25.44 -24.72 57.47
CA SER A 113 25.51 -23.26 57.60
C SER A 113 24.21 -22.63 58.10
N SER A 114 24.21 -21.31 58.31
CA SER A 114 23.01 -20.56 58.72
C SER A 114 22.10 -20.16 57.55
N VAL A 115 22.42 -20.58 56.33
CA VAL A 115 21.68 -20.26 55.10
C VAL A 115 20.29 -20.91 55.13
N GLN A 116 19.23 -20.12 54.89
CA GLN A 116 17.85 -20.62 54.95
C GLN A 116 17.31 -21.11 53.60
N LYS A 117 17.77 -20.49 52.52
CA LYS A 117 17.31 -20.74 51.15
C LYS A 117 18.49 -20.68 50.20
N ILE A 118 18.48 -21.53 49.18
CA ILE A 118 19.39 -21.42 48.05
C ILE A 118 18.59 -21.25 46.76
N GLN A 119 19.22 -20.63 45.78
CA GLN A 119 18.70 -20.44 44.45
C GLN A 119 19.48 -21.31 43.48
N ILE A 120 18.77 -22.21 42.82
CA ILE A 120 19.34 -23.15 41.85
C ILE A 120 18.65 -22.96 40.51
N LEU A 121 19.37 -23.24 39.42
CA LEU A 121 18.75 -23.22 38.10
C LEU A 121 17.71 -24.35 38.03
N SER A 122 16.52 -24.04 37.50
CA SER A 122 15.42 -25.01 37.29
C SER A 122 15.89 -26.20 36.43
N LEU A 123 15.13 -27.30 36.34
CA LEU A 123 15.44 -28.42 35.43
C LEU A 123 14.49 -28.48 34.23
N GLU A 124 13.43 -27.67 34.22
CA GLU A 124 12.29 -27.91 33.34
C GLU A 124 12.53 -27.46 31.89
N ASN A 125 13.41 -26.48 31.61
CA ASN A 125 13.61 -25.94 30.26
C ASN A 125 15.10 -25.87 29.86
N SER A 126 15.67 -26.98 29.38
CA SER A 126 17.09 -27.06 28.98
C SER A 126 17.47 -26.05 27.88
N VAL A 127 16.56 -25.77 26.95
CA VAL A 127 16.84 -24.89 25.79
C VAL A 127 16.85 -23.40 26.17
N ASP A 128 15.96 -22.99 27.08
CA ASP A 128 15.82 -21.62 27.59
C ASP A 128 17.03 -21.23 28.43
N GLN A 129 17.43 -22.18 29.29
CA GLN A 129 18.58 -22.08 30.16
C GLN A 129 19.85 -21.89 29.36
N ASP A 130 20.09 -22.77 28.38
CA ASP A 130 21.28 -22.68 27.55
C ASP A 130 21.36 -21.34 26.81
N LEU A 131 20.25 -20.80 26.31
CA LEU A 131 20.27 -19.55 25.56
C LEU A 131 20.65 -18.35 26.44
N ILE A 132 19.98 -18.18 27.58
CA ILE A 132 20.23 -17.03 28.47
C ILE A 132 21.57 -17.16 29.18
N ILE A 133 21.94 -18.35 29.67
CA ILE A 133 23.21 -18.60 30.37
C ILE A 133 24.39 -18.40 29.43
N ASN A 134 24.35 -18.93 28.21
CA ASN A 134 25.43 -18.70 27.23
C ASN A 134 25.52 -17.23 26.82
N THR A 135 24.40 -16.51 26.83
CA THR A 135 24.38 -15.06 26.60
C THR A 135 25.04 -14.30 27.74
N LEU A 136 24.74 -14.63 29.00
CA LEU A 136 25.39 -14.06 30.18
C LEU A 136 26.90 -14.34 30.19
N LYS A 137 27.33 -15.56 29.84
CA LYS A 137 28.76 -15.91 29.72
C LYS A 137 29.48 -15.11 28.64
N LYS A 138 28.77 -14.66 27.61
CA LYS A 138 29.33 -13.84 26.52
C LYS A 138 29.26 -12.34 26.81
N ASP A 139 28.44 -11.93 27.76
CA ASP A 139 28.30 -10.55 28.21
C ASP A 139 29.53 -10.12 29.01
N THR A 140 30.21 -9.07 28.54
CA THR A 140 31.38 -8.52 29.22
C THR A 140 31.01 -7.52 30.32
N SER A 141 29.74 -7.12 30.41
CA SER A 141 29.28 -6.11 31.37
C SER A 141 28.72 -6.76 32.65
N THR A 142 29.08 -6.19 33.80
CA THR A 142 28.64 -6.65 35.12
C THR A 142 27.78 -5.63 35.85
N SER A 143 27.86 -4.36 35.47
CA SER A 143 27.05 -3.27 36.01
C SER A 143 26.26 -2.54 34.92
N LYS A 144 25.24 -1.78 35.33
CA LYS A 144 24.49 -0.90 34.43
C LYS A 144 25.37 0.11 33.72
N GLU A 145 26.35 0.66 34.42
CA GLU A 145 27.28 1.66 33.88
C GLU A 145 28.17 1.06 32.79
N GLU A 146 28.78 -0.11 33.05
CA GLU A 146 29.57 -0.82 32.05
C GLU A 146 28.75 -1.21 30.82
N ALA A 147 27.51 -1.65 31.03
CA ALA A 147 26.59 -2.00 29.94
C ALA A 147 26.27 -0.79 29.05
N LEU A 148 26.00 0.37 29.64
CA LEU A 148 25.74 1.62 28.91
C LEU A 148 26.96 2.06 28.10
N TYR A 149 28.16 2.00 28.67
CA TYR A 149 29.40 2.32 27.93
C TYR A 149 29.69 1.30 26.82
N ALA A 150 29.45 0.01 27.06
CA ALA A 150 29.62 -1.03 26.05
C ALA A 150 28.67 -0.82 24.85
N ILE A 151 27.39 -0.52 25.12
CA ILE A 151 26.41 -0.18 24.09
C ILE A 151 26.83 1.09 23.36
N TYR A 152 27.26 2.14 24.07
CA TYR A 152 27.69 3.39 23.44
C TYR A 152 28.90 3.19 22.52
N ARG A 153 29.93 2.46 22.98
CA ARG A 153 31.13 2.15 22.18
C ARG A 153 30.80 1.29 20.97
N GLN A 154 29.81 0.41 21.09
CA GLN A 154 29.34 -0.37 19.95
C GLN A 154 28.57 0.51 18.96
N LEU A 155 27.72 1.43 19.46
CA LEU A 155 26.85 2.33 18.68
C LEU A 155 27.54 3.54 18.07
N ARG A 156 28.61 4.05 18.67
CA ARG A 156 29.40 5.18 18.18
C ARG A 156 30.88 4.82 18.16
N SER A 157 31.63 5.36 17.21
CA SER A 157 33.05 5.05 17.01
C SER A 157 33.99 5.66 18.06
N GLY A 158 33.48 5.98 19.26
CA GLY A 158 34.22 6.64 20.34
C GLY A 158 33.59 6.34 21.70
N GLU A 159 34.27 6.75 22.77
CA GLU A 159 33.78 6.54 24.14
C GLU A 159 32.76 7.61 24.54
N ALA A 160 31.85 7.26 25.44
CA ALA A 160 30.95 8.25 26.00
C ALA A 160 31.74 9.15 26.95
N PRO A 161 31.54 10.48 26.87
CA PRO A 161 32.22 11.40 27.78
C PRO A 161 31.78 11.23 29.25
N ASP A 162 30.54 10.79 29.46
CA ASP A 162 29.92 10.65 30.77
C ASP A 162 28.71 9.68 30.68
N MET A 163 28.25 9.22 31.85
CA MET A 163 27.13 8.28 31.96
C MET A 163 25.81 8.87 31.45
N GLU A 164 25.56 10.17 31.68
CA GLU A 164 24.33 10.85 31.29
C GLU A 164 24.22 10.90 29.75
N THR A 165 25.33 11.13 29.06
CA THR A 165 25.40 11.05 27.60
C THR A 165 25.09 9.63 27.08
N ALA A 166 25.56 8.59 27.79
CA ALA A 166 25.28 7.20 27.41
C ALA A 166 23.80 6.83 27.62
N VAL A 167 23.21 7.20 28.76
CA VAL A 167 21.78 7.04 29.04
C VAL A 167 20.94 7.81 28.02
N GLY A 168 21.27 9.07 27.79
CA GLY A 168 20.56 9.93 26.85
C GLY A 168 20.64 9.45 25.40
N LEU A 169 21.63 8.64 25.03
CA LEU A 169 21.66 7.96 23.74
C LEU A 169 20.57 6.89 23.68
N LEU A 170 20.52 5.99 24.66
CA LEU A 170 19.56 4.89 24.71
C LEU A 170 18.11 5.42 24.79
N GLU A 171 17.87 6.43 25.63
CA GLU A 171 16.58 7.11 25.74
C GLU A 171 16.13 7.70 24.40
N LYS A 172 17.01 8.42 23.71
CA LYS A 172 16.69 8.99 22.39
C LYS A 172 16.45 7.94 21.32
N MET A 173 16.97 6.72 21.49
CA MET A 173 16.83 5.66 20.50
C MET A 173 15.52 4.89 20.66
N PHE A 174 15.09 4.57 21.88
CA PHE A 174 13.94 3.66 22.10
C PHE A 174 12.79 4.27 22.89
N PHE A 175 13.08 5.20 23.79
CA PHE A 175 12.17 5.67 24.82
C PHE A 175 11.68 7.12 24.58
N ASN A 176 12.10 7.75 23.48
CA ASN A 176 11.77 9.14 23.16
C ASN A 176 10.78 9.25 22.01
N ASP A 177 9.59 9.78 22.31
CA ASP A 177 8.46 10.00 21.39
C ASP A 177 8.81 10.81 20.12
N LYS A 178 9.76 11.75 20.20
CA LYS A 178 10.18 12.59 19.06
C LYS A 178 11.09 11.85 18.08
N ARG A 179 11.73 10.76 18.51
CA ARG A 179 12.73 10.02 17.72
C ARG A 179 12.29 8.61 17.38
N TYR A 180 11.52 7.98 18.26
CA TYR A 180 10.99 6.64 18.12
C TYR A 180 9.46 6.66 18.20
N ASP A 181 8.82 5.99 17.26
CA ASP A 181 7.38 5.87 17.16
C ASP A 181 7.05 4.55 16.47
N LEU A 182 6.39 3.65 17.20
CA LEU A 182 5.81 2.41 16.65
C LEU A 182 4.59 2.70 15.78
N GLY A 183 3.96 3.87 15.94
CA GLY A 183 2.63 4.15 15.43
C GLY A 183 1.54 3.39 16.19
N GLU A 184 0.29 3.79 15.99
CA GLU A 184 -0.87 3.12 16.60
C GLU A 184 -0.95 1.64 16.19
N VAL A 185 -0.71 1.38 14.90
CA VAL A 185 -0.74 0.02 14.33
C VAL A 185 0.40 -0.84 14.86
N GLY A 186 1.63 -0.29 14.96
CA GLY A 186 2.77 -1.05 15.46
C GLY A 186 2.59 -1.43 16.93
N ARG A 187 2.09 -0.52 17.77
CA ARG A 187 1.75 -0.80 19.17
C ARG A 187 0.63 -1.84 19.27
N PHE A 188 -0.45 -1.69 18.50
CA PHE A 188 -1.55 -2.66 18.45
C PHE A 188 -1.06 -4.06 18.10
N ARG A 189 -0.27 -4.21 17.01
CA ARG A 189 0.27 -5.51 16.59
C ARG A 189 1.21 -6.13 17.60
N MET A 190 2.06 -5.33 18.22
CA MET A 190 2.99 -5.84 19.23
C MET A 190 2.24 -6.33 20.47
N ASN A 191 1.21 -5.60 20.90
CA ASN A 191 0.36 -6.01 22.01
C ASN A 191 -0.40 -7.31 21.71
N ASP A 192 -1.02 -7.39 20.53
CA ASP A 192 -1.77 -8.55 20.06
C ASP A 192 -0.87 -9.80 19.96
N LYS A 193 0.31 -9.66 19.34
CA LYS A 193 1.26 -10.77 19.16
C LYS A 193 1.87 -11.27 20.46
N LEU A 194 2.18 -10.38 21.39
CA LEU A 194 2.87 -10.71 22.65
C LEU A 194 1.91 -10.88 23.83
N GLY A 195 0.60 -10.66 23.65
CA GLY A 195 -0.40 -10.69 24.72
C GLY A 195 -0.22 -9.59 25.77
N LEU A 196 0.26 -8.41 25.37
CA LEU A 196 0.52 -7.28 26.26
C LEU A 196 -0.67 -6.31 26.34
N ASN A 197 -0.96 -5.78 27.53
CA ASN A 197 -2.00 -4.77 27.78
C ASN A 197 -1.42 -3.35 27.97
N VAL A 198 -0.48 -2.95 27.11
CA VAL A 198 0.08 -1.59 27.14
C VAL A 198 -0.86 -0.62 26.43
N ASP A 199 -1.02 0.59 26.96
CA ASP A 199 -1.87 1.63 26.36
C ASP A 199 -1.45 1.94 24.91
N ILE A 200 -2.41 2.05 23.99
CA ILE A 200 -2.17 2.26 22.56
C ILE A 200 -1.53 3.63 22.25
N ASN A 201 -1.67 4.60 23.15
CA ASN A 201 -1.05 5.91 23.05
C ASN A 201 0.44 5.87 23.41
N ASN A 202 0.90 4.83 24.11
CA ASN A 202 2.32 4.64 24.38
C ASN A 202 3.00 4.03 23.15
N ARG A 203 3.56 4.90 22.28
CA ARG A 203 4.15 4.48 21.00
C ARG A 203 5.66 4.27 21.03
N VAL A 204 6.30 4.42 22.18
CA VAL A 204 7.73 4.11 22.36
C VAL A 204 7.89 2.69 22.87
N LEU A 205 9.07 2.08 22.73
CA LEU A 205 9.31 0.76 23.33
C LEU A 205 9.33 0.85 24.86
N THR A 206 8.86 -0.19 25.53
CA THR A 206 8.93 -0.32 26.98
C THR A 206 9.89 -1.46 27.37
N PRO A 207 10.43 -1.45 28.60
CA PRO A 207 11.20 -2.58 29.11
C PRO A 207 10.43 -3.91 29.05
N GLU A 208 9.12 -3.87 29.33
CA GLU A 208 8.22 -5.03 29.27
C GLU A 208 8.14 -5.61 27.86
N ASP A 209 8.06 -4.75 26.83
CA ASP A 209 8.06 -5.18 25.42
C ASP A 209 9.33 -5.98 25.09
N ILE A 210 10.50 -5.50 25.52
CA ILE A 210 11.79 -6.13 25.23
C ILE A 210 11.86 -7.52 25.88
N ILE A 211 11.41 -7.65 27.12
CA ILE A 211 11.39 -8.92 27.85
C ILE A 211 10.43 -9.90 27.17
N ALA A 212 9.23 -9.45 26.83
CA ALA A 212 8.23 -10.27 26.15
C ALA A 212 8.72 -10.79 24.79
N ILE A 213 9.44 -9.95 24.02
CA ILE A 213 10.05 -10.35 22.76
C ILE A 213 11.13 -11.42 22.98
N MET A 214 11.99 -11.25 23.98
CA MET A 214 13.00 -12.25 24.32
C MET A 214 12.36 -13.58 24.73
N LYS A 215 11.28 -13.55 25.56
CA LYS A 215 10.51 -14.74 25.92
C LYS A 215 9.87 -15.40 24.69
N ASN A 216 9.34 -14.62 23.75
CA ASN A 216 8.74 -15.16 22.53
C ASN A 216 9.77 -15.87 21.63
N ILE A 217 11.00 -15.34 21.49
CA ILE A 217 12.08 -16.04 20.77
C ILE A 217 12.42 -17.37 21.41
N ILE A 218 12.44 -17.42 22.74
CA ILE A 218 12.68 -18.65 23.48
C ILE A 218 11.58 -19.68 23.18
N GLN A 219 10.31 -19.28 23.24
CA GLN A 219 9.18 -20.13 22.89
C GLN A 219 9.20 -20.59 21.42
N LEU A 220 9.62 -19.71 20.50
CA LEU A 220 9.80 -20.02 19.09
C LEU A 220 10.87 -21.09 18.89
N LYS A 221 12.00 -20.98 19.60
CA LYS A 221 13.08 -21.98 19.57
C LYS A 221 12.62 -23.34 20.12
N ASN A 222 11.73 -23.34 21.11
CA ASN A 222 11.12 -24.55 21.67
C ASN A 222 10.06 -25.17 20.75
N GLY A 223 9.64 -24.48 19.69
CA GLY A 223 8.58 -24.92 18.80
C GLY A 223 7.15 -24.74 19.35
N ASN A 224 6.99 -23.98 20.44
CA ASN A 224 5.69 -23.71 21.05
C ASN A 224 4.90 -22.62 20.29
N VAL A 225 5.59 -21.81 19.50
CA VAL A 225 5.02 -20.71 18.71
C VAL A 225 5.43 -20.91 17.24
N PRO A 226 4.52 -20.74 16.27
CA PRO A 226 4.87 -20.82 14.86
C PRO A 226 5.69 -19.61 14.40
N VAL A 227 6.48 -19.80 13.34
CA VAL A 227 7.20 -18.71 12.66
C VAL A 227 6.19 -17.80 11.94
N ASP A 228 6.43 -16.50 11.99
CA ASP A 228 5.61 -15.53 11.26
C ASP A 228 5.79 -15.63 9.75
N ASP A 229 4.67 -15.69 9.03
CA ASP A 229 4.65 -15.58 7.58
C ASP A 229 4.56 -14.11 7.15
N ILE A 230 5.62 -13.61 6.52
CA ILE A 230 5.73 -12.21 6.05
C ILE A 230 4.71 -11.91 4.93
N ASP A 231 4.27 -12.93 4.21
CA ASP A 231 3.41 -12.80 3.04
C ASP A 231 1.92 -12.82 3.42
N HIS A 232 1.60 -13.28 4.64
CA HIS A 232 0.27 -13.17 5.23
C HIS A 232 -0.24 -11.72 5.23
N LEU A 233 -1.47 -11.48 4.76
CA LEU A 233 -2.03 -10.12 4.69
C LEU A 233 -2.31 -9.48 6.05
N GLY A 234 -2.26 -10.24 7.14
CA GLY A 234 -2.23 -9.66 8.50
C GLY A 234 -0.90 -9.00 8.87
N ASN A 235 0.18 -9.39 8.18
CA ASN A 235 1.52 -8.80 8.34
C ASN A 235 1.83 -7.74 7.28
N ARG A 236 0.97 -7.59 6.27
CA ARG A 236 1.06 -6.57 5.23
C ARG A 236 -0.04 -5.52 5.40
N ARG A 237 0.32 -4.26 5.18
CA ARG A 237 -0.59 -3.13 5.39
C ARG A 237 -0.63 -2.22 4.18
N VAL A 238 -1.83 -1.78 3.81
CA VAL A 238 -2.05 -0.78 2.77
C VAL A 238 -1.83 0.61 3.36
N ARG A 239 -1.00 1.43 2.69
CA ARG A 239 -0.80 2.83 3.03
C ARG A 239 -1.61 3.71 2.10
N THR A 240 -2.57 4.44 2.65
CA THR A 240 -3.40 5.38 1.88
C THR A 240 -2.60 6.62 1.47
N VAL A 241 -3.12 7.36 0.48
CA VAL A 241 -2.52 8.64 0.04
C VAL A 241 -2.41 9.62 1.22
N GLY A 242 -3.43 9.67 2.09
CA GLY A 242 -3.45 10.55 3.24
C GLY A 242 -2.31 10.29 4.22
N GLU A 243 -2.05 9.02 4.55
CA GLU A 243 -0.97 8.65 5.46
C GLU A 243 0.42 8.95 4.88
N GLN A 244 0.62 8.64 3.60
CA GLN A 244 1.88 8.91 2.92
C GLN A 244 2.15 10.42 2.85
N LEU A 245 1.14 11.21 2.52
CA LEU A 245 1.22 12.66 2.51
C LEU A 245 1.49 13.21 3.92
N GLN A 246 0.81 12.71 4.93
CA GLN A 246 1.02 13.11 6.34
C GLN A 246 2.46 12.87 6.78
N SER A 247 3.05 11.72 6.42
CA SER A 247 4.45 11.43 6.71
C SER A 247 5.40 12.45 6.08
N GLN A 248 5.19 12.81 4.81
CA GLN A 248 6.02 13.83 4.15
C GLN A 248 5.78 15.22 4.73
N TYR A 249 4.53 15.55 5.01
CA TYR A 249 4.13 16.82 5.62
C TYR A 249 4.79 17.02 6.99
N ASN A 250 4.83 15.98 7.82
CA ASN A 250 5.52 15.98 9.11
C ASN A 250 7.03 16.26 8.98
N VAL A 251 7.68 15.75 7.94
CA VAL A 251 9.08 16.08 7.64
C VAL A 251 9.23 17.57 7.27
N GLY A 252 8.29 18.10 6.48
CA GLY A 252 8.22 19.53 6.15
C GLY A 252 8.06 20.41 7.39
N LEU A 253 7.13 20.06 8.28
CA LEU A 253 6.91 20.75 9.55
C LEU A 253 8.12 20.66 10.48
N ALA A 254 8.77 19.50 10.58
CA ALA A 254 9.97 19.35 11.41
C ALA A 254 11.14 20.23 10.92
N ARG A 255 11.29 20.39 9.60
CA ARG A 255 12.27 21.33 9.01
C ARG A 255 11.90 22.78 9.33
N MET A 256 10.63 23.14 9.15
CA MET A 256 10.14 24.48 9.47
C MET A 256 10.34 24.81 10.95
N ALA A 257 9.98 23.90 11.85
CA ALA A 257 10.16 24.07 13.30
C ALA A 257 11.64 24.32 13.68
N ARG A 258 12.58 23.64 13.01
CA ARG A 258 14.01 23.88 13.21
C ARG A 258 14.41 25.29 12.78
N THR A 259 14.02 25.71 11.58
CA THR A 259 14.31 27.06 11.07
C THR A 259 13.70 28.14 11.94
N ILE A 260 12.48 27.94 12.45
CA ILE A 260 11.83 28.85 13.39
C ILE A 260 12.65 28.95 14.67
N LYS A 261 13.05 27.81 15.25
CA LYS A 261 13.87 27.77 16.47
C LYS A 261 15.22 28.48 16.30
N GLU A 262 15.87 28.29 15.16
CA GLU A 262 17.12 28.97 14.82
C GLU A 262 16.91 30.49 14.69
N ARG A 263 15.85 30.94 14.02
CA ARG A 263 15.52 32.37 13.87
C ARG A 263 15.16 33.03 15.20
N MET A 264 14.42 32.34 16.07
CA MET A 264 14.07 32.82 17.41
C MET A 264 15.30 32.98 18.31
N ASN A 265 16.34 32.15 18.13
CA ASN A 265 17.58 32.25 18.90
C ASN A 265 18.52 33.38 18.42
N MET A 266 18.34 33.89 17.19
CA MET A 266 19.28 34.82 16.55
C MET A 266 18.89 36.31 16.63
N ARG A 267 17.70 36.67 17.10
CA ARG A 267 17.20 38.07 17.07
C ARG A 267 16.76 38.59 18.44
N ASP A 268 17.04 39.87 18.70
CA ASP A 268 16.50 40.61 19.84
C ASP A 268 14.98 40.79 19.71
N ASN A 269 14.28 40.47 20.79
CA ASN A 269 12.90 39.95 20.83
C ASN A 269 11.76 40.97 20.69
N GLU A 270 11.99 42.22 20.28
CA GLU A 270 10.98 43.25 20.54
C GLU A 270 9.84 43.37 19.51
N ASN A 271 9.95 42.81 18.28
CA ASN A 271 8.90 42.98 17.24
C ASN A 271 8.74 41.81 16.24
N MET A 272 8.96 40.55 16.64
CA MET A 272 8.77 39.42 15.70
C MET A 272 7.29 39.00 15.59
N GLN A 273 6.75 39.01 14.38
CA GLN A 273 5.42 38.47 14.10
C GLN A 273 5.51 37.02 13.57
N PRO A 274 4.51 36.15 13.82
CA PRO A 274 4.53 34.76 13.36
C PRO A 274 4.71 34.60 11.84
N GLN A 275 4.20 35.56 11.06
CA GLN A 275 4.36 35.57 9.59
C GLN A 275 5.82 35.71 9.13
N ASP A 276 6.69 36.33 9.93
CA ASP A 276 8.11 36.48 9.61
C ASP A 276 8.92 35.18 9.83
N LEU A 277 8.35 34.27 10.63
CA LEU A 277 8.94 33.00 11.01
C LEU A 277 8.53 31.86 10.07
N VAL A 278 7.30 31.91 9.56
CA VAL A 278 6.71 30.83 8.76
C VAL A 278 6.98 31.05 7.26
N ASN A 279 7.57 30.05 6.61
CA ASN A 279 7.78 30.05 5.17
C ASN A 279 6.93 28.96 4.49
N ALA A 280 5.86 29.36 3.79
CA ALA A 280 4.97 28.44 3.08
C ALA A 280 5.69 27.60 2.01
N ARG A 281 6.75 28.13 1.37
CA ARG A 281 7.50 27.44 0.31
C ARG A 281 8.11 26.12 0.79
N THR A 282 8.47 26.03 2.07
CA THR A 282 9.02 24.80 2.67
C THR A 282 7.99 23.66 2.63
N ILE A 283 6.70 23.96 2.80
CA ILE A 283 5.63 22.97 2.77
C ILE A 283 5.20 22.69 1.34
N SER A 284 4.99 23.73 0.53
CA SER A 284 4.59 23.58 -0.87
C SER A 284 5.61 22.76 -1.66
N SER A 285 6.92 22.94 -1.41
CA SER A 285 7.96 22.13 -2.07
C SER A 285 7.89 20.65 -1.71
N VAL A 286 7.52 20.29 -0.47
CA VAL A 286 7.34 18.90 -0.04
C VAL A 286 6.11 18.28 -0.69
N ILE A 287 5.01 19.02 -0.78
CA ILE A 287 3.77 18.57 -1.44
C ILE A 287 4.02 18.38 -2.94
N ASN A 288 4.65 19.34 -3.60
CA ASN A 288 4.97 19.25 -5.02
C ASN A 288 5.94 18.11 -5.32
N ALA A 289 6.93 17.86 -4.46
CA ALA A 289 7.79 16.69 -4.59
C ALA A 289 7.00 15.39 -4.42
N PHE A 290 6.08 15.32 -3.46
CA PHE A 290 5.25 14.13 -3.24
C PHE A 290 4.37 13.79 -4.44
N PHE A 291 3.66 14.76 -5.02
CA PHE A 291 2.80 14.50 -6.19
C PHE A 291 3.55 14.47 -7.52
N GLY A 292 4.69 15.15 -7.63
CA GLY A 292 5.44 15.26 -8.88
C GLY A 292 6.47 14.15 -9.13
N THR A 293 7.16 13.65 -8.10
CA THR A 293 8.30 12.71 -8.28
C THR A 293 8.11 11.35 -7.61
N ASN A 294 7.06 11.16 -6.81
CA ASN A 294 6.81 9.87 -6.17
C ASN A 294 6.39 8.82 -7.21
N GLN A 295 7.00 7.64 -7.14
CA GLN A 295 6.69 6.50 -8.03
C GLN A 295 5.23 6.05 -7.97
N LEU A 296 4.54 6.31 -6.85
CA LEU A 296 3.13 5.98 -6.68
C LEU A 296 2.18 7.06 -7.24
N SER A 297 2.70 8.25 -7.55
CA SER A 297 1.96 9.30 -8.24
C SER A 297 2.18 9.16 -9.74
N GLN A 298 1.24 8.52 -10.42
CA GLN A 298 1.33 8.17 -11.84
C GLN A 298 0.21 8.84 -12.61
N PHE A 299 0.42 9.07 -13.91
CA PHE A 299 -0.66 9.48 -14.80
C PHE A 299 -1.77 8.44 -14.78
N MET A 300 -3.00 8.92 -14.68
CA MET A 300 -4.15 8.04 -14.65
C MET A 300 -4.31 7.38 -16.01
N ASP A 301 -4.39 6.05 -16.01
CA ASP A 301 -4.85 5.27 -17.14
C ASP A 301 -6.33 5.56 -17.41
N GLN A 302 -6.59 6.32 -18.47
CA GLN A 302 -7.90 6.80 -18.90
C GLN A 302 -8.21 6.34 -20.33
N THR A 303 -7.68 5.17 -20.75
CA THR A 303 -8.07 4.57 -22.03
C THR A 303 -9.57 4.29 -22.07
N ASN A 304 -10.14 3.74 -21.00
CA ASN A 304 -11.58 3.53 -20.87
C ASN A 304 -12.03 3.58 -19.39
N PRO A 305 -13.35 3.61 -19.09
CA PRO A 305 -13.83 3.71 -17.72
C PRO A 305 -13.41 2.55 -16.79
N LEU A 306 -13.21 1.34 -17.32
CA LEU A 306 -12.70 0.20 -16.55
C LEU A 306 -11.23 0.39 -16.17
N ALA A 307 -10.39 0.83 -17.11
CA ALA A 307 -8.99 1.12 -16.89
C ALA A 307 -8.81 2.13 -15.75
N GLU A 308 -9.61 3.21 -15.78
CA GLU A 308 -9.61 4.23 -14.74
C GLU A 308 -10.00 3.65 -13.37
N LEU A 309 -11.10 2.90 -13.31
CA LEU A 309 -11.60 2.34 -12.05
C LEU A 309 -10.62 1.32 -11.45
N THR A 310 -10.08 0.42 -12.28
CA THR A 310 -9.10 -0.59 -11.84
C THR A 310 -7.78 0.05 -11.41
N HIS A 311 -7.35 1.11 -12.08
CA HIS A 311 -6.14 1.84 -11.71
C HIS A 311 -6.26 2.51 -10.33
N LYS A 312 -7.43 3.10 -10.01
CA LYS A 312 -7.71 3.67 -8.69
C LYS A 312 -7.75 2.63 -7.57
N ARG A 313 -8.07 1.36 -7.89
CA ARG A 313 -8.18 0.24 -6.96
C ARG A 313 -6.92 -0.64 -6.90
N ARG A 314 -5.85 -0.22 -7.58
CA ARG A 314 -4.60 -0.96 -7.67
C ARG A 314 -3.78 -0.83 -6.39
N ILE A 315 -3.19 -1.93 -5.96
CA ILE A 315 -2.24 -2.00 -4.85
C ILE A 315 -0.86 -2.35 -5.41
N SER A 316 0.17 -1.70 -4.86
CA SER A 316 1.57 -1.89 -5.23
C SER A 316 2.40 -2.23 -4.00
N ALA A 317 3.16 -3.32 -4.07
CA ALA A 317 4.20 -3.65 -3.10
C ALA A 317 5.50 -2.85 -3.35
N LEU A 318 5.59 -2.14 -4.48
CA LEU A 318 6.69 -1.26 -4.84
C LEU A 318 6.51 0.15 -4.26
N GLY A 319 7.61 0.85 -4.03
CA GLY A 319 7.63 2.26 -3.63
C GLY A 319 8.36 2.51 -2.31
N PRO A 320 8.31 3.74 -1.77
CA PRO A 320 9.02 4.11 -0.54
C PRO A 320 8.58 3.26 0.67
N GLY A 321 9.51 2.49 1.23
CA GLY A 321 9.25 1.57 2.35
C GLY A 321 8.66 0.21 1.95
N GLY A 322 8.43 -0.01 0.65
CA GLY A 322 8.07 -1.30 0.09
C GLY A 322 9.28 -2.08 -0.44
N LEU A 323 9.01 -3.02 -1.33
CA LEU A 323 10.01 -3.87 -1.97
C LEU A 323 10.55 -3.21 -3.25
N THR A 324 11.75 -3.61 -3.64
CA THR A 324 12.28 -3.33 -4.98
C THR A 324 12.16 -4.59 -5.83
N ARG A 325 12.06 -4.41 -7.16
CA ARG A 325 11.89 -5.53 -8.12
C ARG A 325 12.98 -6.61 -7.96
N GLU A 326 14.22 -6.19 -7.72
CA GLU A 326 15.38 -7.07 -7.56
C GLU A 326 15.41 -7.81 -6.22
N ARG A 327 14.82 -7.23 -5.18
CA ARG A 327 14.77 -7.84 -3.84
C ARG A 327 13.54 -8.72 -3.63
N ALA A 328 12.53 -8.58 -4.47
CA ALA A 328 11.33 -9.39 -4.41
C ALA A 328 11.61 -10.81 -4.94
N GLY A 329 11.72 -11.76 -4.01
CA GLY A 329 11.85 -13.18 -4.30
C GLY A 329 10.57 -13.78 -4.89
N PHE A 330 10.59 -15.10 -5.09
CA PHE A 330 9.45 -15.84 -5.63
C PHE A 330 8.26 -15.86 -4.66
N GLU A 331 8.52 -16.10 -3.37
CA GLU A 331 7.50 -16.25 -2.30
C GLU A 331 6.53 -15.06 -2.26
N VAL A 332 7.07 -13.83 -2.25
CA VAL A 332 6.29 -12.59 -2.22
C VAL A 332 5.34 -12.42 -3.41
N ARG A 333 5.71 -12.98 -4.57
CA ARG A 333 4.97 -12.84 -5.84
C ARG A 333 3.89 -13.91 -5.99
N ASP A 334 3.96 -14.97 -5.20
CA ASP A 334 3.03 -16.07 -5.26
C ASP A 334 1.68 -15.70 -4.63
N VAL A 335 0.65 -16.47 -4.93
CA VAL A 335 -0.69 -16.26 -4.40
C VAL A 335 -0.79 -16.91 -3.02
N HIS A 336 -0.97 -16.10 -1.99
CA HIS A 336 -1.15 -16.55 -0.63
C HIS A 336 -2.63 -16.80 -0.31
N HIS A 337 -2.96 -17.77 0.55
CA HIS A 337 -4.36 -18.08 0.90
C HIS A 337 -5.10 -16.90 1.53
N SER A 338 -4.40 -16.04 2.29
CA SER A 338 -4.97 -14.82 2.87
C SER A 338 -5.42 -13.79 1.82
N HIS A 339 -5.01 -13.92 0.55
CA HIS A 339 -5.47 -13.07 -0.55
C HIS A 339 -6.97 -13.27 -0.84
N TYR A 340 -7.55 -14.40 -0.44
CA TYR A 340 -8.94 -14.76 -0.68
C TYR A 340 -9.88 -13.62 -0.24
N GLY A 341 -10.72 -13.15 -1.18
CA GLY A 341 -11.67 -12.08 -0.92
C GLY A 341 -11.06 -10.68 -0.71
N ARG A 342 -9.73 -10.51 -0.81
CA ARG A 342 -9.01 -9.25 -0.52
C ARG A 342 -8.22 -8.72 -1.72
N LEU A 343 -7.37 -9.56 -2.28
CA LEU A 343 -6.58 -9.27 -3.49
C LEU A 343 -6.97 -10.26 -4.58
N CYS A 344 -7.19 -9.75 -5.79
CA CYS A 344 -7.53 -10.61 -6.91
C CYS A 344 -6.31 -11.45 -7.32
N PRO A 345 -6.45 -12.79 -7.40
CA PRO A 345 -5.35 -13.67 -7.83
C PRO A 345 -5.11 -13.64 -9.35
N ILE A 346 -6.06 -13.12 -10.13
CA ILE A 346 -6.03 -13.13 -11.60
C ILE A 346 -5.49 -11.79 -12.15
N GLU A 347 -5.97 -10.66 -11.64
CA GLU A 347 -5.61 -9.34 -12.18
C GLU A 347 -4.26 -8.85 -11.63
N THR A 348 -3.19 -9.17 -12.35
CA THR A 348 -1.82 -8.68 -12.16
C THR A 348 -1.21 -8.38 -13.54
N PRO A 349 -0.33 -7.37 -13.66
CA PRO A 349 0.42 -7.16 -14.90
C PRO A 349 1.36 -8.35 -15.16
N GLU A 350 1.56 -8.62 -16.44
CA GLU A 350 2.56 -9.59 -16.92
C GLU A 350 3.98 -9.03 -16.82
N GLY A 351 4.97 -9.92 -16.86
CA GLY A 351 6.38 -9.54 -16.89
C GLY A 351 6.97 -9.22 -15.51
N PRO A 352 7.91 -8.26 -15.39
CA PRO A 352 8.72 -8.08 -14.17
C PRO A 352 7.94 -7.73 -12.90
N ASN A 353 6.71 -7.23 -13.04
CA ASN A 353 5.86 -6.77 -11.93
C ASN A 353 4.83 -7.81 -11.48
N ILE A 354 4.84 -9.02 -12.04
CA ILE A 354 3.90 -10.08 -11.66
C ILE A 354 3.95 -10.33 -10.14
N GLY A 355 2.77 -10.35 -9.50
CA GLY A 355 2.59 -10.54 -8.06
C GLY A 355 2.99 -9.34 -7.19
N LEU A 356 3.60 -8.30 -7.75
CA LEU A 356 3.98 -7.08 -7.02
C LEU A 356 2.94 -5.97 -7.14
N ILE A 357 2.09 -6.06 -8.16
CA ILE A 357 0.97 -5.18 -8.40
C ILE A 357 -0.27 -6.06 -8.49
N SER A 358 -1.25 -5.77 -7.66
CA SER A 358 -2.51 -6.53 -7.59
C SER A 358 -3.68 -5.58 -7.56
N SER A 359 -4.86 -6.10 -7.86
CA SER A 359 -6.12 -5.35 -7.80
C SER A 359 -6.92 -5.76 -6.57
N LEU A 360 -7.60 -4.80 -5.93
CA LEU A 360 -8.57 -5.10 -4.88
C LEU A 360 -9.74 -5.89 -5.46
N THR A 361 -10.22 -6.90 -4.71
CA THR A 361 -11.45 -7.60 -5.07
C THR A 361 -12.67 -6.69 -4.92
N ILE A 362 -13.84 -7.14 -5.37
CA ILE A 362 -15.09 -6.32 -5.39
C ILE A 362 -15.44 -5.78 -3.99
N TYR A 363 -15.46 -6.64 -2.98
CA TYR A 363 -15.95 -6.30 -1.64
C TYR A 363 -14.86 -5.98 -0.61
N ALA A 364 -13.58 -6.08 -1.00
CA ALA A 364 -12.47 -5.77 -0.11
C ALA A 364 -12.53 -4.31 0.35
N ARG A 365 -12.25 -4.09 1.64
CA ARG A 365 -12.10 -2.76 2.24
C ARG A 365 -10.81 -2.67 3.03
N VAL A 366 -10.31 -1.44 3.18
CA VAL A 366 -9.20 -1.12 4.06
C VAL A 366 -9.79 -0.63 5.39
N ASN A 367 -9.39 -1.25 6.50
CA ASN A 367 -9.84 -0.83 7.82
C ASN A 367 -9.05 0.38 8.36
N ASN A 368 -9.42 0.89 9.53
CA ASN A 368 -8.76 2.05 10.15
C ASN A 368 -7.27 1.82 10.43
N TYR A 369 -6.85 0.57 10.61
CA TYR A 369 -5.46 0.20 10.81
C TYR A 369 -4.70 -0.08 9.50
N GLY A 370 -5.35 0.03 8.33
CA GLY A 370 -4.73 -0.21 7.03
C GLY A 370 -4.66 -1.68 6.60
N PHE A 371 -5.30 -2.60 7.33
CA PHE A 371 -5.41 -4.01 6.94
C PHE A 371 -6.59 -4.23 6.00
N LEU A 372 -6.47 -5.25 5.14
CA LEU A 372 -7.52 -5.63 4.21
C LEU A 372 -8.53 -6.56 4.89
N GLU A 373 -9.80 -6.23 4.75
CA GLU A 373 -10.92 -7.00 5.27
C GLU A 373 -11.87 -7.39 4.14
N THR A 374 -12.54 -8.52 4.32
CA THR A 374 -13.54 -9.03 3.38
C THR A 374 -14.80 -9.44 4.15
N PRO A 375 -16.01 -9.28 3.58
CA PRO A 375 -17.25 -9.55 4.29
C PRO A 375 -17.61 -11.04 4.28
N TYR A 376 -18.17 -11.51 5.39
CA TYR A 376 -18.70 -12.85 5.56
C TYR A 376 -20.07 -12.83 6.23
N ARG A 377 -20.92 -13.80 5.88
CA ARG A 377 -22.21 -14.04 6.55
C ARG A 377 -21.97 -14.89 7.79
N LYS A 378 -22.47 -14.43 8.94
CA LYS A 378 -22.33 -15.17 10.19
C LYS A 378 -23.21 -16.42 10.21
N VAL A 379 -22.66 -17.55 10.64
CA VAL A 379 -23.38 -18.81 10.86
C VAL A 379 -23.54 -19.02 12.37
N LYS A 380 -24.76 -19.35 12.82
CA LYS A 380 -25.05 -19.70 14.21
C LYS A 380 -25.84 -20.99 14.24
N ASP A 381 -25.36 -21.97 15.01
CA ASP A 381 -26.04 -23.27 15.21
C ASP A 381 -26.46 -23.94 13.88
N GLY A 382 -25.57 -23.92 12.88
CA GLY A 382 -25.83 -24.50 11.54
C GLY A 382 -26.77 -23.68 10.65
N ARG A 383 -27.12 -22.45 11.04
CA ARG A 383 -27.97 -21.53 10.28
C ARG A 383 -27.20 -20.29 9.84
N VAL A 384 -27.16 -20.05 8.53
CA VAL A 384 -26.59 -18.86 7.91
C VAL A 384 -27.52 -17.66 8.15
N THR A 385 -26.98 -16.60 8.75
CA THR A 385 -27.72 -15.37 9.04
C THR A 385 -27.53 -14.33 7.93
N ASN A 386 -28.29 -13.23 8.01
CA ASN A 386 -28.11 -12.06 7.14
C ASN A 386 -27.16 -11.01 7.76
N SER A 387 -26.56 -11.30 8.92
CA SER A 387 -25.55 -10.43 9.52
C SER A 387 -24.24 -10.59 8.77
N ILE A 388 -23.66 -9.48 8.34
CA ILE A 388 -22.39 -9.43 7.61
C ILE A 388 -21.33 -8.87 8.55
N ASP A 389 -20.32 -9.67 8.84
CA ASP A 389 -19.14 -9.27 9.62
C ASP A 389 -17.94 -9.20 8.65
N TYR A 390 -17.16 -8.12 8.72
CA TYR A 390 -15.93 -8.00 7.94
C TYR A 390 -14.76 -8.48 8.78
N LEU A 391 -14.00 -9.42 8.24
CA LEU A 391 -12.89 -10.05 8.95
C LEU A 391 -11.55 -9.67 8.33
N SER A 392 -10.57 -9.33 9.16
CA SER A 392 -9.17 -9.22 8.73
C SER A 392 -8.59 -10.60 8.43
N ALA A 393 -7.44 -10.65 7.75
CA ALA A 393 -6.81 -11.93 7.43
C ALA A 393 -6.47 -12.76 8.68
N ASP A 394 -5.97 -12.12 9.74
CA ASP A 394 -5.62 -12.85 10.98
C ASP A 394 -6.86 -13.38 11.71
N GLN A 395 -7.96 -12.62 11.70
CA GLN A 395 -9.22 -13.07 12.31
C GLN A 395 -9.84 -14.23 11.52
N GLU A 396 -9.69 -14.23 10.20
CA GLU A 396 -10.21 -15.28 9.33
C GLU A 396 -9.61 -16.65 9.64
N ASP A 397 -8.32 -16.68 9.99
CA ASP A 397 -7.56 -17.91 10.27
C ASP A 397 -7.99 -18.67 11.53
N GLU A 398 -8.82 -18.04 12.38
CA GLU A 398 -9.41 -18.66 13.56
C GLU A 398 -10.74 -19.38 13.26
N PHE A 399 -11.34 -19.13 12.10
CA PHE A 399 -12.69 -19.58 11.77
C PHE A 399 -12.73 -20.56 10.58
N ILE A 400 -13.71 -21.46 10.63
CA ILE A 400 -14.06 -22.36 9.52
C ILE A 400 -15.14 -21.69 8.68
N ILE A 401 -14.85 -21.51 7.38
CA ILE A 401 -15.69 -20.73 6.45
C ILE A 401 -16.23 -21.60 5.32
N ALA A 402 -17.55 -21.58 5.13
CA ALA A 402 -18.23 -22.26 4.04
C ALA A 402 -18.22 -21.43 2.74
N GLN A 403 -18.19 -22.13 1.61
CA GLN A 403 -18.23 -21.50 0.29
C GLN A 403 -19.62 -20.96 -0.05
N SER A 404 -19.69 -19.92 -0.88
CA SER A 404 -20.95 -19.27 -1.28
C SER A 404 -21.87 -20.14 -2.15
N ASN A 405 -21.34 -21.16 -2.82
CA ASN A 405 -22.08 -22.06 -3.70
C ASN A 405 -22.76 -23.23 -2.96
N VAL A 406 -22.56 -23.37 -1.65
CA VAL A 406 -23.16 -24.45 -0.86
C VAL A 406 -24.68 -24.22 -0.75
N PRO A 407 -25.51 -25.23 -1.07
CA PRO A 407 -26.96 -25.08 -1.04
C PRO A 407 -27.50 -24.89 0.39
N ILE A 408 -28.37 -23.88 0.54
CA ILE A 408 -29.08 -23.55 1.79
C ILE A 408 -30.60 -23.59 1.59
N ASP A 409 -31.34 -23.95 2.64
CA ASP A 409 -32.80 -23.91 2.65
C ASP A 409 -33.34 -22.46 2.83
N GLU A 410 -34.65 -22.26 2.70
CA GLU A 410 -35.30 -20.94 2.89
C GLU A 410 -35.10 -20.37 4.30
N GLN A 411 -34.86 -21.24 5.28
CA GLN A 411 -34.58 -20.86 6.65
C GLN A 411 -33.09 -20.54 6.86
N GLY A 412 -32.22 -20.78 5.87
CA GLY A 412 -30.78 -20.54 5.90
C GLY A 412 -29.96 -21.69 6.49
N ARG A 413 -30.51 -22.90 6.64
CA ARG A 413 -29.76 -24.09 7.07
C ARG A 413 -29.10 -24.76 5.87
N PHE A 414 -27.96 -25.38 6.11
CA PHE A 414 -27.28 -26.19 5.11
C PHE A 414 -28.11 -27.44 4.77
N VAL A 415 -28.27 -27.72 3.47
CA VAL A 415 -29.03 -28.89 2.99
C VAL A 415 -28.21 -30.18 3.20
N GLU A 416 -26.88 -30.08 3.09
CA GLU A 416 -25.96 -31.21 3.22
C GLU A 416 -25.53 -31.42 4.67
N GLU A 417 -25.44 -32.68 5.11
CA GLU A 417 -24.96 -33.02 6.46
C GLU A 417 -23.46 -32.74 6.66
N ARG A 418 -22.68 -32.72 5.57
CA ARG A 418 -21.24 -32.48 5.57
C ARG A 418 -20.92 -31.48 4.47
N VAL A 419 -20.37 -30.34 4.87
CA VAL A 419 -20.11 -29.22 3.97
C VAL A 419 -18.61 -29.04 3.81
N LYS A 420 -18.16 -28.88 2.56
CA LYS A 420 -16.77 -28.52 2.25
C LYS A 420 -16.53 -27.06 2.65
N CYS A 421 -15.60 -26.86 3.57
CA CYS A 421 -15.24 -25.56 4.09
C CYS A 421 -13.77 -25.27 3.83
N ARG A 422 -13.35 -24.05 4.18
CA ARG A 422 -11.96 -23.61 4.20
C ARG A 422 -11.57 -23.26 5.63
N GLU A 423 -10.37 -23.67 5.99
CA GLU A 423 -9.70 -23.30 7.23
C GLU A 423 -8.24 -23.00 6.88
N ARG A 424 -7.86 -21.71 6.92
CA ARG A 424 -6.55 -21.23 6.42
C ARG A 424 -6.33 -21.65 4.96
N GLY A 425 -5.29 -22.45 4.71
CA GLY A 425 -4.97 -23.05 3.41
C GLY A 425 -5.54 -24.46 3.17
N GLU A 426 -6.26 -25.03 4.14
CA GLU A 426 -6.81 -26.39 4.08
C GLU A 426 -8.32 -26.38 3.75
N PHE A 427 -8.82 -27.52 3.25
CA PHE A 427 -10.21 -27.67 2.82
C PHE A 427 -10.95 -28.80 3.55
N PRO A 428 -11.20 -28.65 4.87
CA PRO A 428 -11.86 -29.68 5.66
C PRO A 428 -13.34 -29.85 5.29
N VAL A 429 -13.87 -31.05 5.53
CA VAL A 429 -15.28 -31.39 5.35
C VAL A 429 -15.92 -31.60 6.72
N VAL A 430 -16.72 -30.63 7.16
CA VAL A 430 -17.23 -30.54 8.54
C VAL A 430 -18.76 -30.58 8.59
N HIS A 431 -19.31 -30.82 9.77
CA HIS A 431 -20.74 -30.68 10.02
C HIS A 431 -21.15 -29.20 10.11
N PRO A 432 -22.37 -28.84 9.69
CA PRO A 432 -22.91 -27.47 9.75
C PRO A 432 -22.75 -26.75 11.10
N GLU A 433 -22.79 -27.50 12.21
CA GLU A 433 -22.67 -26.96 13.57
C GLU A 433 -21.28 -26.36 13.86
N ASN A 434 -20.24 -26.83 13.16
CA ASN A 434 -18.86 -26.36 13.33
C ASN A 434 -18.51 -25.18 12.39
N ILE A 435 -19.44 -24.76 11.54
CA ILE A 435 -19.22 -23.68 10.58
C ILE A 435 -19.52 -22.36 11.25
N HIS A 436 -18.59 -21.41 11.14
CA HIS A 436 -18.70 -20.10 11.80
C HIS A 436 -19.16 -19.01 10.85
N TYR A 437 -18.71 -19.07 9.59
CA TYR A 437 -18.99 -18.07 8.57
C TYR A 437 -19.23 -18.70 7.20
N MET A 438 -19.83 -17.93 6.29
CA MET A 438 -20.03 -18.28 4.89
C MET A 438 -19.70 -17.07 4.00
N ASP A 439 -19.12 -17.31 2.84
CA ASP A 439 -18.90 -16.29 1.81
C ASP A 439 -20.18 -15.53 1.46
N VAL A 440 -20.07 -14.24 1.11
CA VAL A 440 -21.23 -13.42 0.72
C VAL A 440 -21.65 -13.69 -0.73
N ALA A 441 -20.68 -13.79 -1.64
CA ALA A 441 -20.93 -13.99 -3.05
C ALA A 441 -19.76 -14.71 -3.74
N PRO A 442 -20.01 -15.49 -4.81
CA PRO A 442 -18.92 -16.15 -5.56
C PRO A 442 -17.92 -15.16 -6.15
N ALA A 443 -18.40 -14.01 -6.64
CA ALA A 443 -17.56 -12.96 -7.24
C ALA A 443 -16.67 -12.21 -6.23
N GLN A 444 -16.78 -12.47 -4.92
CA GLN A 444 -15.98 -11.78 -3.92
C GLN A 444 -14.48 -12.02 -4.05
N ILE A 445 -14.07 -13.10 -4.72
CA ILE A 445 -12.67 -13.52 -4.89
C ILE A 445 -11.94 -12.79 -6.02
N VAL A 446 -12.69 -12.15 -6.93
CA VAL A 446 -12.15 -11.52 -8.14
C VAL A 446 -12.21 -9.99 -8.05
N SER A 447 -11.43 -9.32 -8.90
CA SER A 447 -11.50 -7.88 -9.10
C SER A 447 -12.66 -7.49 -10.02
N VAL A 448 -12.87 -6.18 -10.18
CA VAL A 448 -13.90 -5.64 -11.08
C VAL A 448 -13.68 -6.10 -12.53
N ALA A 449 -12.44 -6.07 -13.04
CA ALA A 449 -12.16 -6.49 -14.42
C ALA A 449 -12.40 -7.99 -14.63
N ALA A 450 -11.87 -8.83 -13.74
CA ALA A 450 -12.07 -10.28 -13.85
C ALA A 450 -13.55 -10.67 -13.69
N ALA A 451 -14.32 -9.95 -12.86
CA ALA A 451 -15.76 -10.19 -12.68
C ALA A 451 -16.62 -9.84 -13.90
N MET A 452 -16.09 -9.13 -14.89
CA MET A 452 -16.78 -8.83 -16.16
C MET A 452 -16.50 -9.87 -17.24
N ILE A 453 -15.64 -10.86 -16.99
CA ILE A 453 -15.42 -11.97 -17.92
C ILE A 453 -16.56 -12.98 -17.72
N PRO A 454 -17.46 -13.18 -18.71
CA PRO A 454 -18.47 -14.23 -18.61
C PRO A 454 -17.80 -15.60 -18.72
N PHE A 455 -18.36 -16.61 -18.05
CA PHE A 455 -17.84 -17.98 -18.06
C PHE A 455 -16.40 -18.12 -17.55
N LEU A 456 -15.98 -17.24 -16.64
CA LEU A 456 -14.65 -17.26 -16.04
C LEU A 456 -14.28 -18.62 -15.44
N GLU A 457 -15.26 -19.37 -14.94
CA GLU A 457 -15.12 -20.73 -14.41
C GLU A 457 -14.69 -21.78 -15.45
N HIS A 458 -14.78 -21.46 -16.75
CA HIS A 458 -14.41 -22.32 -17.87
C HIS A 458 -13.10 -21.90 -18.53
N ASP A 459 -12.54 -20.76 -18.14
CA ASP A 459 -11.30 -20.23 -18.68
C ASP A 459 -10.09 -20.61 -17.81
N ASP A 460 -8.96 -20.90 -18.46
CA ASP A 460 -7.68 -21.06 -17.75
C ASP A 460 -7.26 -19.74 -17.10
N ALA A 461 -6.66 -19.82 -15.91
CA ALA A 461 -6.28 -18.64 -15.13
C ALA A 461 -5.35 -17.68 -15.89
N ASN A 462 -4.44 -18.20 -16.74
CA ASN A 462 -3.55 -17.33 -17.52
C ASN A 462 -4.32 -16.58 -18.62
N ARG A 463 -5.34 -17.22 -19.21
CA ARG A 463 -6.20 -16.59 -20.23
C ARG A 463 -7.12 -15.55 -19.59
N ALA A 464 -7.64 -15.84 -18.40
CA ALA A 464 -8.38 -14.86 -17.61
C ALA A 464 -7.51 -13.64 -17.23
N LEU A 465 -6.24 -13.86 -16.85
CA LEU A 465 -5.28 -12.80 -16.56
C LEU A 465 -5.08 -11.91 -17.79
N MET A 466 -4.77 -12.51 -18.95
CA MET A 466 -4.64 -11.79 -20.22
C MET A 466 -5.92 -11.03 -20.57
N GLY A 467 -7.08 -11.67 -20.47
CA GLY A 467 -8.38 -11.05 -20.74
C GLY A 467 -8.64 -9.82 -19.86
N SER A 468 -8.42 -9.93 -18.55
CA SER A 468 -8.59 -8.81 -17.62
C SER A 468 -7.63 -7.65 -17.92
N ASN A 469 -6.40 -7.93 -18.35
CA ASN A 469 -5.41 -6.92 -18.73
C ASN A 469 -5.79 -6.25 -20.06
N MET A 470 -6.22 -7.03 -21.06
CA MET A 470 -6.60 -6.55 -22.39
C MET A 470 -7.87 -5.69 -22.35
N GLN A 471 -8.84 -5.99 -21.48
CA GLN A 471 -10.04 -5.17 -21.31
C GLN A 471 -9.72 -3.71 -20.96
N ARG A 472 -8.65 -3.46 -20.18
CA ARG A 472 -8.23 -2.10 -19.82
C ARG A 472 -7.62 -1.33 -20.99
N GLN A 473 -7.16 -2.02 -22.02
CA GLN A 473 -6.54 -1.42 -23.21
C GLN A 473 -7.56 -1.17 -24.33
N ALA A 474 -8.82 -1.57 -24.15
CA ALA A 474 -9.86 -1.37 -25.14
C ALA A 474 -10.15 0.13 -25.34
N VAL A 475 -9.90 0.63 -26.55
CA VAL A 475 -10.15 2.04 -26.89
C VAL A 475 -11.65 2.24 -27.18
N PRO A 476 -12.29 3.31 -26.65
CA PRO A 476 -13.67 3.64 -26.95
C PRO A 476 -13.90 3.83 -28.46
N ILE A 477 -14.87 3.09 -28.99
CA ILE A 477 -15.32 3.20 -30.39
C ILE A 477 -16.45 4.23 -30.53
N LEU A 478 -16.70 4.69 -31.75
CA LEU A 478 -17.68 5.73 -32.07
C LEU A 478 -19.10 5.37 -31.58
N VAL A 479 -19.48 4.10 -31.78
CA VAL A 479 -20.78 3.54 -31.41
C VAL A 479 -20.56 2.22 -30.65
N PRO A 480 -20.40 2.27 -29.32
CA PRO A 480 -20.32 1.08 -28.49
C PRO A 480 -21.69 0.39 -28.42
N GLU A 481 -21.69 -0.91 -28.10
CA GLU A 481 -22.89 -1.72 -27.93
C GLU A 481 -22.78 -2.54 -26.65
N SER A 482 -23.82 -2.53 -25.81
CA SER A 482 -23.86 -3.37 -24.62
C SER A 482 -23.55 -4.84 -24.94
N PRO A 483 -22.74 -5.53 -24.12
CA PRO A 483 -22.42 -6.92 -24.37
C PRO A 483 -23.68 -7.80 -24.32
N ILE A 484 -23.91 -8.62 -25.35
CA ILE A 484 -25.04 -9.57 -25.36
C ILE A 484 -24.89 -10.61 -24.24
N VAL A 485 -23.64 -10.96 -23.91
CA VAL A 485 -23.28 -11.88 -22.83
C VAL A 485 -22.45 -11.10 -21.81
N GLY A 486 -23.10 -10.62 -20.75
CA GLY A 486 -22.47 -9.91 -19.64
C GLY A 486 -22.66 -10.62 -18.31
N THR A 487 -22.11 -10.05 -17.23
CA THR A 487 -22.20 -10.61 -15.87
C THR A 487 -23.13 -9.82 -14.94
N GLY A 488 -23.55 -8.62 -15.37
CA GLY A 488 -24.31 -7.65 -14.58
C GLY A 488 -23.43 -6.64 -13.82
N MET A 489 -22.11 -6.83 -13.85
CA MET A 489 -21.16 -5.87 -13.26
C MET A 489 -21.01 -4.59 -14.11
N GLU A 490 -21.38 -4.65 -15.39
CA GLU A 490 -21.21 -3.58 -16.37
C GLU A 490 -21.92 -2.29 -15.95
N ALA A 491 -23.18 -2.40 -15.49
CA ALA A 491 -23.95 -1.25 -15.03
C ALA A 491 -23.36 -0.62 -13.76
N LYS A 492 -22.84 -1.45 -12.85
CA LYS A 492 -22.22 -0.98 -11.60
C LYS A 492 -20.88 -0.29 -11.88
N THR A 493 -20.06 -0.87 -12.74
CA THR A 493 -18.77 -0.32 -13.18
C THR A 493 -18.96 1.01 -13.91
N ALA A 494 -19.92 1.11 -14.82
CA ALA A 494 -20.22 2.36 -15.52
C ALA A 494 -20.59 3.49 -14.55
N ARG A 495 -21.47 3.22 -13.56
CA ARG A 495 -21.87 4.21 -12.54
C ARG A 495 -20.73 4.60 -11.62
N ASP A 496 -19.99 3.63 -11.09
CA ASP A 496 -18.93 3.87 -10.11
C ASP A 496 -17.68 4.51 -10.75
N SER A 497 -17.46 4.33 -12.06
CA SER A 497 -16.41 5.05 -12.81
C SER A 497 -16.65 6.56 -12.88
N ARG A 498 -17.90 7.01 -12.70
CA ARG A 498 -18.36 8.40 -12.91
C ARG A 498 -18.16 8.94 -14.33
N ALA A 499 -18.01 8.06 -15.32
CA ALA A 499 -18.04 8.46 -16.72
C ALA A 499 -19.47 8.85 -17.17
N VAL A 500 -20.50 8.31 -16.51
CA VAL A 500 -21.91 8.66 -16.69
C VAL A 500 -22.37 9.81 -15.80
N ILE A 501 -23.40 10.53 -16.24
CA ILE A 501 -24.17 11.45 -15.40
C ILE A 501 -25.39 10.72 -14.87
N ILE A 502 -25.64 10.81 -13.56
CA ILE A 502 -26.78 10.18 -12.89
C ILE A 502 -27.73 11.23 -12.29
N ALA A 503 -29.01 10.89 -12.21
CA ALA A 503 -30.02 11.70 -11.55
C ALA A 503 -29.82 11.69 -10.03
N GLU A 504 -29.85 12.87 -9.40
CA GLU A 504 -29.70 13.04 -7.95
C GLU A 504 -30.94 12.60 -7.17
N ASP A 505 -32.12 12.78 -7.77
CA ASP A 505 -33.40 12.43 -7.18
C ASP A 505 -34.45 11.98 -8.21
N ASN A 506 -35.66 11.70 -7.76
CA ASN A 506 -36.81 11.50 -8.63
C ASN A 506 -37.25 12.84 -9.24
N GLY A 507 -37.55 12.87 -10.53
CA GLY A 507 -37.93 14.12 -11.19
C GLY A 507 -38.33 13.94 -12.64
N ILE A 508 -38.44 15.06 -13.35
CA ILE A 508 -38.78 15.13 -14.76
C ILE A 508 -37.71 15.92 -15.50
N VAL A 509 -37.24 15.37 -16.61
CA VAL A 509 -36.32 16.07 -17.53
C VAL A 509 -37.09 17.20 -18.19
N GLU A 510 -36.79 18.44 -17.84
CA GLU A 510 -37.43 19.62 -18.43
C GLU A 510 -36.84 19.91 -19.82
N TYR A 511 -35.52 19.74 -19.96
CA TYR A 511 -34.79 20.01 -21.18
C TYR A 511 -33.61 19.03 -21.34
N ALA A 512 -33.40 18.55 -22.55
CA ALA A 512 -32.23 17.72 -22.89
C ALA A 512 -31.73 18.07 -24.29
N ASP A 513 -30.45 18.44 -24.39
CA ASP A 513 -29.73 18.60 -25.65
C ASP A 513 -28.36 17.91 -25.59
N SER A 514 -27.58 18.03 -26.66
CA SER A 514 -26.26 17.38 -26.77
C SER A 514 -25.19 17.94 -25.83
N LYS A 515 -25.41 19.09 -25.19
CA LYS A 515 -24.45 19.80 -24.32
C LYS A 515 -24.90 19.86 -22.87
N ARG A 516 -26.20 19.81 -22.59
CA ARG A 516 -26.75 19.94 -21.23
C ARG A 516 -28.10 19.25 -21.06
N ILE A 517 -28.37 18.87 -19.82
CA ILE A 517 -29.64 18.28 -19.39
C ILE A 517 -30.12 19.07 -18.17
N ILE A 518 -31.38 19.51 -18.17
CA ILE A 518 -32.01 20.19 -17.04
C ILE A 518 -33.09 19.26 -16.48
N VAL A 519 -32.96 18.91 -15.21
CA VAL A 519 -33.91 18.06 -14.49
C VAL A 519 -34.59 18.89 -13.42
N LYS A 520 -35.92 18.84 -13.40
CA LYS A 520 -36.75 19.35 -12.32
C LYS A 520 -37.01 18.20 -11.35
N TYR A 521 -36.42 18.25 -10.17
CA TYR A 521 -36.61 17.23 -9.14
C TYR A 521 -37.89 17.47 -8.35
N ASP A 522 -38.51 16.37 -7.94
CA ASP A 522 -39.60 16.37 -6.99
C ASP A 522 -39.05 16.82 -5.64
N ILE A 523 -39.74 17.77 -5.01
CA ILE A 523 -39.37 18.26 -3.67
C ILE A 523 -40.11 17.41 -2.65
N ASP A 524 -39.39 16.83 -1.70
CA ASP A 524 -39.98 16.15 -0.54
C ASP A 524 -40.25 17.21 0.55
N GLU A 525 -41.52 17.40 0.94
CA GLU A 525 -41.92 18.45 1.89
C GLU A 525 -41.30 18.25 3.29
N ASP A 526 -40.82 17.03 3.60
CA ASP A 526 -40.25 16.64 4.89
C ASP A 526 -38.70 16.82 4.99
N ASP A 527 -37.99 17.22 3.91
CA ASP A 527 -36.53 17.43 3.97
C ASP A 527 -36.19 18.79 4.65
N PRO A 528 -35.30 18.84 5.67
CA PRO A 528 -34.84 20.09 6.27
C PRO A 528 -34.23 21.10 5.29
N SER A 529 -33.71 20.63 4.14
CA SER A 529 -33.12 21.50 3.11
C SER A 529 -34.16 22.41 2.43
N THR A 530 -35.42 21.98 2.41
CA THR A 530 -36.57 22.69 1.82
C THR A 530 -36.96 23.95 2.59
N LEU A 531 -36.67 24.01 3.90
CA LEU A 531 -36.96 25.17 4.75
C LEU A 531 -36.05 26.38 4.48
N VAL A 532 -34.95 26.17 3.72
CA VAL A 532 -33.92 27.19 3.45
C VAL A 532 -33.92 27.63 1.97
N SER A 533 -34.64 26.91 1.11
CA SER A 533 -34.82 27.25 -0.31
C SER A 533 -35.89 28.32 -0.47
N PHE A 534 -35.58 29.39 -1.21
CA PHE A 534 -36.55 30.41 -1.62
C PHE A 534 -37.21 30.08 -2.98
N ASP A 535 -36.77 29.02 -3.66
CA ASP A 535 -37.34 28.54 -4.92
C ASP A 535 -38.33 27.40 -4.66
N ASP A 536 -39.53 27.50 -5.23
CA ASP A 536 -40.59 26.48 -5.19
C ASP A 536 -40.25 25.22 -6.03
N GLU A 537 -39.12 25.22 -6.75
CA GLU A 537 -38.73 24.16 -7.69
C GLU A 537 -37.21 23.90 -7.68
N ARG A 538 -36.79 22.68 -7.33
CA ARG A 538 -35.38 22.26 -7.43
C ARG A 538 -35.05 21.87 -8.86
N ARG A 539 -34.44 22.80 -9.61
CA ARG A 539 -33.92 22.55 -10.96
C ARG A 539 -32.40 22.38 -10.92
N VAL A 540 -31.89 21.32 -11.53
CA VAL A 540 -30.45 21.07 -11.64
C VAL A 540 -30.06 20.97 -13.11
N GLU A 541 -29.05 21.75 -13.49
CA GLU A 541 -28.45 21.74 -14.82
C GLU A 541 -27.17 20.88 -14.81
N TYR A 542 -27.14 19.86 -15.66
CA TYR A 542 -26.00 19.00 -15.91
C TYR A 542 -25.34 19.40 -17.22
N VAL A 543 -24.10 19.89 -17.16
CA VAL A 543 -23.28 20.20 -18.35
C VAL A 543 -22.52 18.95 -18.77
N LEU A 544 -22.64 18.56 -20.04
CA LEU A 544 -22.01 17.37 -20.59
C LEU A 544 -20.63 17.71 -21.17
N THR A 545 -19.64 16.87 -20.89
CA THR A 545 -18.31 16.97 -21.50
C THR A 545 -18.35 16.49 -22.96
N LYS A 546 -17.87 17.32 -23.89
CA LYS A 546 -17.89 17.02 -25.33
C LYS A 546 -16.48 17.03 -25.89
N PHE A 547 -16.12 15.92 -26.56
CA PHE A 547 -14.87 15.77 -27.33
C PHE A 547 -13.62 16.30 -26.60
N ALA A 548 -13.43 15.88 -25.35
CA ALA A 548 -12.25 16.22 -24.57
C ALA A 548 -11.17 15.15 -24.76
N GLY A 549 -9.90 15.57 -24.89
CA GLY A 549 -8.76 14.66 -24.92
C GLY A 549 -8.51 14.01 -23.56
N THR A 550 -8.07 12.75 -23.57
CA THR A 550 -7.65 12.00 -22.37
C THR A 550 -6.13 11.87 -22.33
N ASN A 551 -5.58 11.40 -21.21
CA ASN A 551 -4.12 11.17 -21.07
C ASN A 551 -3.53 10.17 -22.09
N GLN A 552 -4.37 9.33 -22.71
CA GLN A 552 -3.97 8.35 -23.73
C GLN A 552 -4.46 8.76 -25.13
N GLU A 553 -4.71 10.06 -25.34
CA GLU A 553 -5.10 10.63 -26.65
C GLU A 553 -6.40 10.04 -27.20
N THR A 554 -7.23 9.44 -26.34
CA THR A 554 -8.59 8.99 -26.69
C THR A 554 -9.61 10.09 -26.42
N CYS A 555 -10.80 9.96 -27.02
CA CYS A 555 -11.88 10.94 -26.89
C CYS A 555 -12.84 10.63 -25.72
N PHE A 556 -12.94 11.57 -24.79
CA PHE A 556 -13.99 11.59 -23.77
C PHE A 556 -15.18 12.42 -24.25
N ASN A 557 -16.33 11.77 -24.44
CA ASN A 557 -17.53 12.40 -24.95
C ASN A 557 -18.78 11.83 -24.28
N GLN A 558 -19.59 12.71 -23.69
CA GLN A 558 -20.85 12.35 -23.07
C GLN A 558 -22.03 12.57 -24.00
N LYS A 559 -22.95 11.61 -24.04
CA LYS A 559 -24.15 11.63 -24.89
C LYS A 559 -25.40 11.52 -24.02
N PRO A 560 -26.37 12.45 -24.13
CA PRO A 560 -27.63 12.34 -23.40
C PRO A 560 -28.40 11.09 -23.88
N ILE A 561 -28.97 10.33 -22.94
CA ILE A 561 -29.86 9.20 -23.26
C ILE A 561 -31.33 9.48 -22.93
N VAL A 562 -31.57 10.51 -22.13
CA VAL A 562 -32.92 10.92 -21.75
C VAL A 562 -33.51 11.95 -22.73
N VAL A 563 -34.83 11.98 -22.80
CA VAL A 563 -35.58 12.94 -23.62
C VAL A 563 -36.36 13.93 -22.75
N SER A 564 -36.65 15.12 -23.29
CA SER A 564 -37.47 16.11 -22.59
C SER A 564 -38.87 15.55 -22.30
N GLY A 565 -39.35 15.71 -21.07
CA GLY A 565 -40.59 15.14 -20.54
C GLY A 565 -40.46 13.75 -19.93
N GLN A 566 -39.29 13.10 -19.99
CA GLN A 566 -39.06 11.80 -19.36
C GLN A 566 -39.01 11.93 -17.84
N LYS A 567 -39.72 11.04 -17.14
CA LYS A 567 -39.57 10.88 -15.68
C LYS A 567 -38.32 10.07 -15.40
N VAL A 568 -37.50 10.53 -14.46
CA VAL A 568 -36.27 9.87 -14.04
C VAL A 568 -36.32 9.55 -12.56
N LYS A 569 -35.68 8.45 -12.16
CA LYS A 569 -35.54 8.06 -10.76
C LYS A 569 -34.16 8.41 -10.23
N LYS A 570 -34.06 8.55 -8.90
CA LYS A 570 -32.77 8.68 -8.22
C LYS A 570 -31.79 7.59 -8.64
N GLY A 571 -30.63 7.99 -9.15
CA GLY A 571 -29.56 7.09 -9.61
C GLY A 571 -29.74 6.53 -11.02
N GLU A 572 -30.77 6.96 -11.76
CA GLU A 572 -30.93 6.65 -13.18
C GLU A 572 -29.90 7.41 -14.03
N VAL A 573 -29.41 6.82 -15.10
CA VAL A 573 -28.40 7.44 -15.98
C VAL A 573 -29.07 8.46 -16.88
N LEU A 574 -28.54 9.68 -16.90
CA LEU A 574 -29.00 10.79 -17.74
C LEU A 574 -28.18 10.90 -19.03
N ALA A 575 -26.87 10.67 -18.93
CA ALA A 575 -25.96 10.70 -20.07
C ALA A 575 -24.89 9.61 -19.96
N ASP A 576 -24.63 8.94 -21.08
CA ASP A 576 -23.57 7.95 -21.21
C ASP A 576 -22.23 8.63 -21.46
N GLY A 577 -21.17 8.05 -20.89
CA GLY A 577 -19.78 8.41 -21.19
C GLY A 577 -19.20 7.63 -22.37
N PRO A 578 -17.87 7.73 -22.61
CA PRO A 578 -17.20 6.88 -23.59
C PRO A 578 -17.27 5.40 -23.18
N ALA A 579 -17.36 4.50 -24.17
CA ALA A 579 -17.44 3.04 -23.95
C ALA A 579 -18.58 2.60 -23.01
N ILE A 580 -19.73 3.28 -23.07
CA ILE A 580 -20.95 2.98 -22.31
C ILE A 580 -22.14 3.04 -23.27
N ASP A 581 -23.07 2.09 -23.13
CA ASP A 581 -24.35 2.04 -23.84
C ASP A 581 -25.49 1.87 -22.83
N LYS A 582 -26.39 2.85 -22.74
CA LYS A 582 -27.56 2.87 -21.85
C LYS A 582 -27.23 2.59 -20.39
N GLY A 583 -26.13 3.16 -19.90
CA GLY A 583 -25.66 2.97 -18.53
C GLY A 583 -24.96 1.66 -18.24
N GLU A 584 -24.71 0.80 -19.23
CA GLU A 584 -23.87 -0.39 -19.11
C GLU A 584 -22.51 -0.15 -19.77
N LEU A 585 -21.44 -0.66 -19.16
CA LEU A 585 -20.12 -0.61 -19.75
C LEU A 585 -20.08 -1.44 -21.05
N ALA A 586 -19.72 -0.78 -22.15
CA ALA A 586 -19.67 -1.32 -23.49
C ALA A 586 -18.30 -1.01 -24.11
N LEU A 587 -17.31 -1.85 -23.80
CA LEU A 587 -15.91 -1.66 -24.23
C LEU A 587 -15.70 -1.83 -25.74
N GLY A 588 -16.67 -2.43 -26.44
CA GLY A 588 -16.56 -2.73 -27.86
C GLY A 588 -17.92 -2.98 -28.49
N ARG A 589 -17.98 -3.96 -29.39
CA ARG A 589 -19.19 -4.27 -30.17
C ARG A 589 -19.36 -5.76 -30.38
N ASN A 590 -20.61 -6.23 -30.38
CA ASN A 590 -20.94 -7.61 -30.66
C ASN A 590 -20.84 -7.88 -32.18
N VAL A 591 -20.12 -8.94 -32.57
CA VAL A 591 -19.95 -9.33 -33.98
C VAL A 591 -20.21 -10.82 -34.19
N SER A 592 -20.65 -11.20 -35.39
CA SER A 592 -20.80 -12.60 -35.76
C SER A 592 -19.44 -13.22 -36.06
N VAL A 593 -19.08 -14.26 -35.30
CA VAL A 593 -17.80 -14.97 -35.42
C VAL A 593 -18.04 -16.41 -35.85
N ALA A 594 -17.18 -16.94 -36.73
CA ALA A 594 -17.18 -18.34 -37.13
C ALA A 594 -15.80 -18.95 -36.86
N PHE A 595 -15.77 -20.08 -36.15
CA PHE A 595 -14.55 -20.84 -35.89
C PHE A 595 -14.32 -21.85 -37.00
N MET A 596 -13.45 -21.51 -37.96
CA MET A 596 -13.03 -22.41 -39.02
C MET A 596 -11.66 -22.00 -39.59
N PRO A 597 -10.81 -22.95 -40.04
CA PRO A 597 -9.63 -22.60 -40.80
C PRO A 597 -10.04 -22.01 -42.15
N TRP A 598 -9.51 -20.84 -42.50
CA TRP A 598 -9.86 -20.16 -43.74
C TRP A 598 -8.61 -19.84 -44.57
N ARG A 599 -8.27 -20.76 -45.47
CA ARG A 599 -7.16 -20.64 -46.44
C ARG A 599 -5.81 -20.22 -45.82
N GLY A 600 -5.61 -20.50 -44.53
CA GLY A 600 -4.40 -20.12 -43.79
C GLY A 600 -4.30 -18.64 -43.42
N TYR A 601 -5.31 -17.81 -43.69
CA TYR A 601 -5.29 -16.39 -43.30
C TYR A 601 -5.49 -16.16 -41.80
N ASN A 602 -6.12 -17.13 -41.11
CA ASN A 602 -6.22 -17.17 -39.66
C ASN A 602 -5.23 -18.17 -39.04
N PHE A 603 -4.02 -18.22 -39.59
CA PHE A 603 -2.94 -19.00 -38.99
C PHE A 603 -2.47 -18.34 -37.69
N GLU A 604 -2.09 -19.15 -36.70
CA GLU A 604 -1.82 -18.71 -35.32
C GLU A 604 -3.01 -17.93 -34.73
N ASP A 605 -2.78 -16.70 -34.28
CA ASP A 605 -3.79 -15.84 -33.65
C ASP A 605 -4.31 -14.74 -34.60
N ALA A 606 -4.10 -14.89 -35.91
CA ALA A 606 -4.55 -13.92 -36.90
C ALA A 606 -6.09 -13.95 -37.07
N ILE A 607 -6.69 -12.76 -37.16
CA ILE A 607 -8.14 -12.57 -37.32
C ILE A 607 -8.44 -12.10 -38.74
N ILE A 608 -9.44 -12.73 -39.37
CA ILE A 608 -9.95 -12.31 -40.67
C ILE A 608 -11.19 -11.45 -40.44
N LEU A 609 -11.18 -10.25 -41.00
CA LEU A 609 -12.29 -9.32 -40.90
C LEU A 609 -13.09 -9.28 -42.22
N SER A 610 -14.41 -9.18 -42.10
CA SER A 610 -15.27 -8.89 -43.23
C SER A 610 -15.16 -7.39 -43.57
N GLU A 611 -15.08 -7.08 -44.86
CA GLU A 611 -15.16 -5.70 -45.37
C GLU A 611 -16.41 -4.96 -44.86
N ARG A 612 -17.50 -5.69 -44.57
CA ARG A 612 -18.73 -5.13 -43.99
C ARG A 612 -18.49 -4.45 -42.64
N LEU A 613 -17.52 -4.91 -41.84
CA LEU A 613 -17.21 -4.28 -40.55
C LEU A 613 -16.52 -2.92 -40.75
N VAL A 614 -15.68 -2.80 -41.77
CA VAL A 614 -15.00 -1.56 -42.14
C VAL A 614 -16.00 -0.57 -42.75
N ALA A 615 -16.82 -1.02 -43.69
CA ALA A 615 -17.82 -0.18 -44.36
C ALA A 615 -18.88 0.42 -43.42
N ASN A 616 -19.08 -0.18 -42.25
CA ASN A 616 -20.06 0.27 -41.24
C ASN A 616 -19.39 0.96 -40.03
N ASP A 617 -18.09 1.29 -40.11
CA ASP A 617 -17.35 1.97 -39.05
C ASP A 617 -17.48 1.29 -37.67
N VAL A 618 -17.52 -0.05 -37.66
CA VAL A 618 -17.85 -0.83 -36.44
C VAL A 618 -16.82 -0.61 -35.33
N PHE A 619 -15.54 -0.52 -35.71
CA PHE A 619 -14.42 -0.36 -34.77
C PHE A 619 -13.69 0.99 -34.93
N THR A 620 -14.33 1.99 -35.55
CA THR A 620 -13.74 3.32 -35.73
C THR A 620 -13.69 4.05 -34.38
N SER A 621 -12.51 4.53 -33.99
CA SER A 621 -12.26 5.31 -32.76
C SER A 621 -11.96 6.77 -33.09
N ILE A 622 -12.09 7.65 -32.09
CA ILE A 622 -11.69 9.06 -32.19
C ILE A 622 -10.49 9.29 -31.28
N HIS A 623 -9.44 9.88 -31.86
CA HIS A 623 -8.23 10.28 -31.15
C HIS A 623 -8.12 11.80 -31.15
N ILE A 624 -7.62 12.36 -30.04
CA ILE A 624 -7.43 13.79 -29.85
C ILE A 624 -6.00 13.99 -29.37
N GLU A 625 -5.19 14.62 -30.21
CA GLU A 625 -3.81 14.97 -29.94
C GLU A 625 -3.70 16.47 -29.67
N GLU A 626 -2.88 16.83 -28.69
CA GLU A 626 -2.61 18.23 -28.33
C GLU A 626 -1.19 18.59 -28.76
N PHE A 627 -1.08 19.58 -29.65
CA PHE A 627 0.19 20.12 -30.12
C PHE A 627 0.45 21.47 -29.46
N GLU A 628 1.47 21.53 -28.60
CA GLU A 628 1.89 22.77 -27.96
C GLU A 628 3.12 23.37 -28.63
N LEU A 629 3.06 24.66 -28.95
CA LEU A 629 4.20 25.43 -29.43
C LEU A 629 4.49 26.58 -28.47
N GLN A 630 5.71 26.61 -27.91
CA GLN A 630 6.15 27.72 -27.07
C GLN A 630 6.81 28.81 -27.90
N VAL A 631 6.33 30.03 -27.71
CA VAL A 631 6.97 31.26 -28.19
C VAL A 631 7.97 31.73 -27.13
N ARG A 632 9.22 31.91 -27.54
CA ARG A 632 10.31 32.28 -26.61
C ARG A 632 10.93 33.62 -26.97
N GLU A 633 11.33 34.36 -25.95
CA GLU A 633 12.20 35.51 -26.14
C GLU A 633 13.64 35.03 -26.30
N THR A 634 14.20 35.22 -27.50
CA THR A 634 15.59 34.89 -27.77
C THR A 634 16.47 36.11 -27.50
N LYS A 635 17.79 35.90 -27.37
CA LYS A 635 18.75 37.03 -27.28
C LYS A 635 18.73 37.98 -28.48
N ARG A 636 18.09 37.58 -29.59
CA ARG A 636 18.07 38.30 -30.86
C ARG A 636 16.73 38.98 -31.14
N GLY A 637 15.73 38.74 -30.30
CA GLY A 637 14.37 39.22 -30.49
C GLY A 637 13.36 38.16 -30.04
N GLU A 638 12.11 38.60 -29.93
CA GLU A 638 10.98 37.75 -29.64
C GLU A 638 10.63 36.90 -30.87
N GLU A 639 10.29 35.63 -30.65
CA GLU A 639 9.67 34.83 -31.71
C GLU A 639 8.26 35.35 -31.96
N GLU A 640 7.84 35.42 -33.22
CA GLU A 640 6.53 35.95 -33.59
C GLU A 640 5.66 34.86 -34.23
N LEU A 641 4.37 34.91 -33.94
CA LEU A 641 3.37 34.09 -34.62
C LEU A 641 2.83 34.87 -35.81
N THR A 642 2.95 34.31 -37.00
CA THR A 642 2.49 34.95 -38.23
C THR A 642 2.22 33.94 -39.32
N ARG A 643 1.32 34.31 -40.22
CA ARG A 643 1.07 33.59 -41.48
C ARG A 643 2.18 33.81 -42.52
N ASP A 644 2.93 34.91 -42.41
CA ASP A 644 3.96 35.31 -43.37
C ASP A 644 5.28 34.55 -43.13
N ILE A 645 5.28 33.25 -43.43
CA ILE A 645 6.42 32.35 -43.22
C ILE A 645 7.35 32.37 -44.44
N PRO A 646 8.65 32.65 -44.29
CA PRO A 646 9.58 32.73 -45.41
C PRO A 646 9.77 31.36 -46.08
N ASN A 647 9.82 31.35 -47.41
CA ASN A 647 10.00 30.14 -48.24
C ASN A 647 8.86 29.11 -48.17
N VAL A 648 7.70 29.48 -47.63
CA VAL A 648 6.49 28.66 -47.62
C VAL A 648 5.49 29.19 -48.65
N SER A 649 4.89 28.30 -49.43
CA SER A 649 3.87 28.69 -50.42
C SER A 649 2.58 29.15 -49.75
N GLU A 650 1.85 30.10 -50.35
CA GLU A 650 0.53 30.56 -49.86
C GLU A 650 -0.50 29.43 -49.72
N GLU A 651 -0.36 28.33 -50.48
CA GLU A 651 -1.24 27.16 -50.37
C GLU A 651 -1.05 26.41 -49.05
N ALA A 652 0.16 26.39 -48.50
CA ALA A 652 0.48 25.74 -47.23
C ALA A 652 0.03 26.59 -46.02
N THR A 653 -0.11 27.91 -46.20
CA THR A 653 -0.60 28.83 -45.16
C THR A 653 -2.06 29.24 -45.37
N LYS A 654 -2.78 28.59 -46.29
CA LYS A 654 -4.15 28.97 -46.67
C LYS A 654 -5.13 28.92 -45.50
N ASP A 655 -4.93 27.96 -44.58
CA ASP A 655 -5.81 27.71 -43.44
C ASP A 655 -5.36 28.45 -42.16
N LEU A 656 -4.25 29.20 -42.23
CA LEU A 656 -3.78 30.07 -41.14
C LEU A 656 -4.49 31.42 -41.16
N ASP A 657 -4.84 31.91 -39.98
CA ASP A 657 -5.36 33.26 -39.75
C ASP A 657 -4.25 34.32 -39.76
N GLU A 658 -4.60 35.58 -39.48
CA GLU A 658 -3.64 36.70 -39.45
C GLU A 658 -2.56 36.55 -38.36
N PHE A 659 -2.83 35.75 -37.32
CA PHE A 659 -1.90 35.47 -36.22
C PHE A 659 -1.08 34.19 -36.47
N GLY A 660 -1.20 33.56 -37.64
CA GLY A 660 -0.50 32.32 -37.96
C GLY A 660 -1.08 31.09 -37.25
N ILE A 661 -2.33 31.13 -36.81
CA ILE A 661 -3.01 30.01 -36.14
C ILE A 661 -3.98 29.37 -37.12
N ILE A 662 -4.01 28.04 -37.19
CA ILE A 662 -4.94 27.32 -38.03
C ILE A 662 -6.41 27.54 -37.60
N ARG A 663 -7.30 27.69 -38.57
CA ARG A 663 -8.74 27.82 -38.32
C ARG A 663 -9.37 26.52 -37.79
N GLU A 664 -10.35 26.66 -36.90
CA GLU A 664 -11.14 25.53 -36.41
C GLU A 664 -11.89 24.83 -37.55
N GLY A 665 -11.82 23.49 -37.59
CA GLY A 665 -12.46 22.66 -38.60
C GLY A 665 -11.69 22.52 -39.93
N ALA A 666 -10.44 22.97 -40.00
CA ALA A 666 -9.56 22.66 -41.12
C ALA A 666 -9.18 21.17 -41.14
N GLU A 667 -9.23 20.55 -42.32
CA GLU A 667 -8.72 19.20 -42.54
C GLU A 667 -7.24 19.27 -42.90
N VAL A 668 -6.40 18.64 -42.07
CA VAL A 668 -4.94 18.70 -42.20
C VAL A 668 -4.35 17.34 -42.55
N LYS A 669 -3.19 17.36 -43.18
CA LYS A 669 -2.37 16.19 -43.51
C LYS A 669 -0.98 16.34 -42.91
N GLU A 670 -0.23 15.25 -42.95
CA GLU A 670 1.18 15.26 -42.58
C GLU A 670 1.94 16.33 -43.39
N GLY A 671 2.62 17.23 -42.68
CA GLY A 671 3.38 18.35 -43.26
C GLY A 671 2.64 19.68 -43.34
N ASP A 672 1.33 19.72 -43.05
CA ASP A 672 0.59 20.99 -42.98
C ASP A 672 0.97 21.78 -41.72
N ILE A 673 0.99 23.11 -41.85
CA ILE A 673 1.39 24.03 -40.77
C ILE A 673 0.18 24.35 -39.91
N LEU A 674 0.23 23.96 -38.63
CA LEU A 674 -0.83 24.28 -37.64
C LEU A 674 -0.61 25.65 -36.99
N ILE A 675 0.64 25.98 -36.68
CA ILE A 675 1.04 27.22 -36.03
C ILE A 675 2.26 27.77 -36.76
N GLY A 676 2.09 28.88 -37.45
CA GLY A 676 3.16 29.61 -38.11
C GLY A 676 3.97 30.42 -37.11
N LYS A 677 5.22 30.03 -36.88
CA LYS A 677 6.16 30.74 -36.01
C LYS A 677 7.44 31.10 -36.75
N ILE A 678 7.85 32.35 -36.61
CA ILE A 678 9.11 32.86 -37.12
C ILE A 678 10.07 33.19 -35.98
N THR A 679 11.33 32.80 -36.14
CA THR A 679 12.40 33.15 -35.19
C THR A 679 13.34 34.18 -35.80
N PRO A 680 13.68 35.27 -35.08
CA PRO A 680 14.68 36.24 -35.54
C PRO A 680 16.03 35.58 -35.80
N LYS A 681 16.52 35.69 -37.04
CA LYS A 681 17.83 35.17 -37.45
C LYS A 681 18.89 36.26 -37.30
N GLY A 682 20.09 35.87 -36.91
CA GLY A 682 21.24 36.78 -36.95
C GLY A 682 21.79 36.88 -38.36
N GLU A 683 22.27 38.06 -38.76
CA GLU A 683 22.95 38.24 -40.03
C GLU A 683 24.18 37.32 -40.12
N THR A 684 24.10 36.32 -40.99
CA THR A 684 25.27 35.60 -41.49
C THR A 684 25.80 36.35 -42.70
N ASP A 685 27.10 36.67 -42.72
CA ASP A 685 27.74 37.30 -43.88
C ASP A 685 27.52 36.44 -45.13
N PRO A 686 26.69 36.88 -46.09
CA PRO A 686 26.44 36.11 -47.30
C PRO A 686 27.69 36.10 -48.18
N THR A 687 27.86 35.03 -48.97
CA THR A 687 28.94 35.00 -49.96
C THR A 687 28.76 36.12 -51.01
N PRO A 688 29.81 36.51 -51.75
CA PRO A 688 29.69 37.52 -52.80
C PRO A 688 28.61 37.18 -53.84
N GLU A 689 28.42 35.90 -54.17
CA GLU A 689 27.37 35.43 -55.07
C GLU A 689 25.96 35.64 -54.48
N GLU A 690 25.77 35.36 -53.20
CA GLU A 690 24.50 35.57 -52.48
C GLU A 690 24.18 37.06 -52.30
N LYS A 691 25.20 37.90 -52.05
CA LYS A 691 25.06 39.37 -52.02
C LYS A 691 24.61 39.92 -53.38
N LEU A 692 25.15 39.39 -54.47
CA LEU A 692 24.75 39.76 -55.83
C LEU A 692 23.31 39.32 -56.14
N LEU A 693 22.93 38.09 -55.77
CA LEU A 693 21.57 37.58 -55.92
C LEU A 693 20.54 38.42 -55.15
N LYS A 694 20.84 38.78 -53.89
CA LYS A 694 19.96 39.66 -53.08
C LYS A 694 19.81 41.05 -53.71
N ALA A 695 20.87 41.61 -54.29
CA ALA A 695 20.83 42.91 -54.97
C ALA A 695 20.04 42.89 -56.29
N ILE A 696 19.98 41.74 -56.98
CA ILE A 696 19.23 41.56 -58.23
C ILE A 696 17.75 41.30 -57.97
N PHE A 697 17.41 40.46 -56.99
CA PHE A 697 16.04 39.96 -56.77
C PHE A 697 15.29 40.67 -55.62
N GLY A 698 15.95 41.51 -54.84
CA GLY A 698 15.30 42.37 -53.82
C GLY A 698 14.62 41.59 -52.70
N ASP A 699 15.28 40.54 -52.21
CA ASP A 699 14.65 39.58 -51.31
C ASP A 699 14.55 40.10 -49.86
N LYS A 700 13.31 40.32 -49.37
CA LYS A 700 13.00 40.80 -48.02
C LYS A 700 13.05 39.70 -46.95
N ALA A 701 13.18 38.43 -47.33
CA ALA A 701 12.99 37.27 -46.45
C ALA A 701 14.23 36.84 -45.64
N GLY A 702 15.23 37.71 -45.44
CA GLY A 702 16.55 37.33 -44.93
C GLY A 702 16.71 37.25 -43.40
N ASP A 703 15.83 37.93 -42.65
CA ASP A 703 16.07 38.25 -41.23
C ASP A 703 15.34 37.32 -40.26
N VAL A 704 14.53 36.41 -40.79
CA VAL A 704 13.70 35.49 -40.01
C VAL A 704 13.84 34.07 -40.55
N LYS A 705 13.71 33.09 -39.66
CA LYS A 705 13.79 31.66 -40.01
C LYS A 705 12.48 30.98 -39.64
N ASP A 706 12.02 30.08 -40.49
CA ASP A 706 11.02 29.07 -40.14
C ASP A 706 11.57 28.17 -39.03
N ALA A 707 10.79 28.03 -37.96
CA ALA A 707 11.25 27.60 -36.65
C ALA A 707 11.03 26.10 -36.39
#